data_AF-A0A8T0MQP7-F1
#
_entry.id   AF-A0A8T0MQP7-F1
#
_cell.length_a   1.000
_cell.length_b   1.000
_cell.length_c   1.000
_cell.angle_alpha   90.00
_cell.angle_beta   90.00
_cell.angle_gamma   90.00
#
_symmetry.space_group_name_H-M   'P 1'
#
loop_
_entity.id
_entity.type
_entity.pdbx_description
1 polymer ?
#
loop_
_entity_poly.entity_id
_entity_poly.type
_entity_poly.pdbx_seq_one_letter_code
_entity_poly.pdbx_strand_id
1 'polypeptide(L)'
;MSSSSSVVYEGWMVRYGRRKIGRSFVHTRYFVLEPRMLSYYKRKPQHKADKVGWKLPIKSLPIDGNCRVEDRGLKMHHGHMLYVLCVYNKREKHNRITMAAFNIQEALIWKEKIEMVIDQQQGAAQSDGNRAISSSQQKASLENGRKSSSSDHESLNEEEEEEEENQRSLLRRTTIGNGPPESLYDWTRENDLGISNQGSPDQVFSRGHWRLVRCQNGLRIFEELQDVDYLARSCSRAMKAVGVVEASCEAIFQLVMSMDTTRFEWDCSFQYGSLVEEVDGHTAILYHRLQLDWFPMVVWPRDLCYVRYWRRNDDGSYVVLFQSREHPNCGPQPGFVRAHIESGGFNISPLKSRNGRIRTQVQHLMQIDLKGWGVGYVPSFQQHCLLHMLNSVAGLREWFSQSDESQVLPRIPVMVNMTPSASSKKGRKAQENTTQTSLPMDPSRHSTVLEEESDEDDEFLIPESEQEPSTREDAENVKQPGRDEEDSDHIDLSGFSGNLRRDDRDNSRDCWRISDGNNFRVRSKNFVYDKSKVPAGKPLMELVAVDWFKDTKRMDHVARRKGCAVQVAAEKGLFTLAINLQVPGTTNYSMVFYFVTKKLVPNSLLQRFVDGDDEFRNSRFKLIPSVPKGSWIVRQSVGSTPCLLGKAVDITYVRGANYLEIDVDIGSSTVANGVLGLVCGVITTLVVDMAFLVQGNTYEELPERLIGAVRMSHIELSSAIVPVLED
;
A
#
# COMPACT_ATOMS: atom_id res chain seq x y z
N MET A 1 -37.27 9.50 -24.84
CA MET A 1 -37.07 10.48 -23.74
C MET A 1 -35.59 10.78 -23.58
N SER A 2 -35.20 11.94 -23.02
CA SER A 2 -33.80 12.15 -22.58
C SER A 2 -33.56 11.47 -21.24
N SER A 3 -32.53 10.64 -21.13
CA SER A 3 -32.07 10.11 -19.85
C SER A 3 -31.58 11.27 -18.97
N SER A 4 -32.28 11.55 -17.87
CA SER A 4 -31.72 12.40 -16.81
C SER A 4 -30.52 11.68 -16.21
N SER A 5 -29.32 12.25 -16.36
CA SER A 5 -28.14 11.79 -15.62
C SER A 5 -28.39 12.00 -14.13
N SER A 6 -28.70 10.92 -13.42
CA SER A 6 -28.73 10.93 -11.96
C SER A 6 -27.36 11.31 -11.44
N VAL A 7 -27.32 12.22 -10.47
CA VAL A 7 -26.09 12.58 -9.77
C VAL A 7 -25.65 11.38 -8.95
N VAL A 8 -24.43 10.89 -9.18
CA VAL A 8 -23.85 9.76 -8.45
C VAL A 8 -23.35 10.21 -7.08
N TYR A 9 -22.79 11.42 -7.00
CA TYR A 9 -22.36 12.03 -5.74
C TYR A 9 -22.25 13.56 -5.88
N GLU A 10 -22.62 14.32 -4.86
CA GLU A 10 -22.46 15.78 -4.84
C GLU A 10 -22.16 16.33 -3.44
N GLY A 11 -21.39 17.40 -3.35
CA GLY A 11 -20.87 17.89 -2.06
C GLY A 11 -19.96 19.11 -2.17
N TRP A 12 -19.60 19.69 -1.02
CA TRP A 12 -18.70 20.83 -0.96
C TRP A 12 -17.25 20.36 -0.81
N MET A 13 -16.37 20.76 -1.72
CA MET A 13 -14.93 20.47 -1.65
C MET A 13 -14.11 21.74 -1.89
N VAL A 14 -12.85 21.71 -1.46
CA VAL A 14 -11.91 22.83 -1.51
C VAL A 14 -11.16 22.85 -2.84
N ARG A 15 -11.09 24.02 -3.46
CA ARG A 15 -10.16 24.37 -4.54
C ARG A 15 -9.08 25.31 -4.00
N TYR A 16 -7.80 24.98 -4.22
CA TYR A 16 -6.67 25.82 -3.86
C TYR A 16 -5.77 26.13 -5.07
N GLY A 17 -4.75 26.98 -4.88
CA GLY A 17 -3.74 27.31 -5.88
C GLY A 17 -3.29 28.77 -5.82
N ARG A 18 -2.41 29.19 -6.75
CA ARG A 18 -2.01 30.60 -6.93
C ARG A 18 -2.71 31.24 -8.13
N ARG A 19 -3.07 32.52 -8.00
CA ARG A 19 -3.52 33.37 -9.12
C ARG A 19 -2.31 33.88 -9.91
N LYS A 20 -2.53 34.35 -11.15
CA LYS A 20 -1.46 34.97 -11.98
C LYS A 20 -0.72 36.14 -11.29
N ILE A 21 -1.37 36.81 -10.34
CA ILE A 21 -0.83 37.94 -9.55
C ILE A 21 -0.18 37.44 -8.24
N GLY A 22 0.45 36.26 -8.26
CA GLY A 22 1.13 35.60 -7.12
C GLY A 22 0.23 35.09 -5.98
N ARG A 23 -0.81 35.85 -5.59
CA ARG A 23 -1.69 35.56 -4.45
C ARG A 23 -2.31 34.17 -4.53
N SER A 24 -2.07 33.37 -3.51
CA SER A 24 -2.72 32.08 -3.25
C SER A 24 -4.20 32.24 -2.88
N PHE A 25 -5.00 31.20 -3.08
CA PHE A 25 -6.42 31.16 -2.73
C PHE A 25 -6.81 29.81 -2.12
N VAL A 26 -7.78 29.84 -1.21
CA VAL A 26 -8.54 28.67 -0.75
C VAL A 26 -10.01 29.00 -1.01
N HIS A 27 -10.74 28.10 -1.65
CA HIS A 27 -12.08 28.39 -2.17
C HIS A 27 -12.95 27.13 -2.10
N THR A 28 -13.97 27.11 -1.23
CA THR A 28 -15.01 26.07 -1.27
C THR A 28 -15.78 26.14 -2.60
N ARG A 29 -16.06 24.99 -3.20
CA ARG A 29 -16.82 24.82 -4.44
C ARG A 29 -17.75 23.63 -4.30
N TYR A 30 -18.88 23.67 -4.98
CA TYR A 30 -19.79 22.54 -5.01
C TYR A 30 -19.43 21.64 -6.19
N PHE A 31 -19.10 20.38 -5.92
CA PHE A 31 -18.76 19.39 -6.92
C PHE A 31 -19.96 18.47 -7.15
N VAL A 32 -20.12 18.04 -8.39
CA VAL A 32 -21.17 17.12 -8.85
C VAL A 32 -20.50 16.07 -9.74
N LEU A 33 -20.69 14.80 -9.38
CA LEU A 33 -20.26 13.63 -10.14
C LEU A 33 -21.48 13.02 -10.82
N GLU A 34 -21.43 12.97 -12.14
CA GLU A 34 -22.39 12.31 -13.03
C GLU A 34 -21.70 11.10 -13.68
N PRO A 35 -22.44 10.09 -14.21
CA PRO A 35 -21.85 8.85 -14.71
C PRO A 35 -20.80 8.99 -15.84
N ARG A 36 -20.71 10.17 -16.47
CA ARG A 36 -19.72 10.51 -17.51
C ARG A 36 -19.06 11.89 -17.31
N MET A 37 -19.21 12.54 -16.16
CA MET A 37 -18.67 13.89 -15.96
C MET A 37 -18.42 14.24 -14.49
N LEU A 38 -17.27 14.87 -14.21
CA LEU A 38 -17.01 15.58 -12.96
C LEU A 38 -17.06 17.09 -13.20
N SER A 39 -17.99 17.79 -12.55
CA SER A 39 -18.21 19.23 -12.70
C SER A 39 -18.11 19.95 -11.36
N TYR A 40 -17.66 21.21 -11.34
CA TYR A 40 -17.72 22.03 -10.12
C TYR A 40 -18.18 23.48 -10.33
N TYR A 41 -18.88 23.99 -9.32
CA TYR A 41 -19.70 25.20 -9.36
C TYR A 41 -19.34 26.17 -8.22
N LYS A 42 -19.67 27.46 -8.38
CA LYS A 42 -19.45 28.50 -7.33
C LYS A 42 -20.40 28.34 -6.13
N ARG A 43 -21.57 27.75 -6.36
CA ARG A 43 -22.65 27.43 -5.39
C ARG A 43 -23.33 26.15 -5.90
N LYS A 44 -24.05 25.43 -5.03
CA LYS A 44 -24.87 24.26 -5.45
C LYS A 44 -25.84 24.65 -6.58
N PRO A 45 -25.91 23.89 -7.70
CA PRO A 45 -26.96 24.08 -8.69
C PRO A 45 -28.32 23.72 -8.09
N GLN A 46 -29.36 24.49 -8.40
CA GLN A 46 -30.73 24.22 -7.93
C GLN A 46 -31.44 23.36 -8.97
N HIS A 47 -32.00 22.23 -8.52
CA HIS A 47 -32.31 21.11 -9.43
C HIS A 47 -33.46 21.37 -10.42
N LYS A 48 -34.36 22.34 -10.13
CA LYS A 48 -35.51 22.72 -10.98
C LYS A 48 -35.94 24.20 -10.82
N ALA A 49 -35.08 25.17 -11.15
CA ALA A 49 -35.50 26.59 -11.31
C ALA A 49 -34.57 27.41 -12.22
N ASP A 50 -35.10 28.51 -12.80
CA ASP A 50 -34.42 29.57 -13.57
C ASP A 50 -33.87 29.24 -14.98
N LYS A 51 -34.79 29.09 -15.94
CA LYS A 51 -34.52 29.03 -17.40
C LYS A 51 -33.93 30.31 -18.03
N VAL A 52 -33.47 31.28 -17.23
CA VAL A 52 -32.91 32.58 -17.69
C VAL A 52 -31.45 32.77 -17.22
N GLY A 53 -30.90 31.86 -16.41
CA GLY A 53 -29.56 32.01 -15.83
C GLY A 53 -28.83 30.70 -15.60
N TRP A 54 -28.40 30.03 -16.68
CA TRP A 54 -27.57 28.83 -16.61
C TRP A 54 -26.30 29.10 -15.77
N LYS A 55 -26.25 28.57 -14.55
CA LYS A 55 -25.06 28.55 -13.70
C LYS A 55 -24.08 27.51 -14.24
N LEU A 56 -23.45 27.82 -15.37
CA LEU A 56 -22.45 26.97 -16.02
C LEU A 56 -21.37 26.52 -15.03
N PRO A 57 -20.88 25.27 -15.14
CA PRO A 57 -19.76 24.80 -14.32
C PRO A 57 -18.52 25.65 -14.56
N ILE A 58 -17.75 25.91 -13.51
CA ILE A 58 -16.48 26.65 -13.61
C ILE A 58 -15.46 25.83 -14.41
N LYS A 59 -15.52 24.51 -14.24
CA LYS A 59 -14.89 23.52 -15.11
C LYS A 59 -15.64 22.19 -15.00
N SER A 60 -15.67 21.47 -16.11
CA SER A 60 -16.06 20.07 -16.20
C SER A 60 -14.90 19.23 -16.75
N LEU A 61 -14.93 17.93 -16.46
CA LEU A 61 -14.01 16.92 -16.98
C LEU A 61 -14.87 15.70 -17.37
N PRO A 62 -14.88 15.27 -18.65
CA PRO A 62 -15.48 14.00 -19.04
C PRO A 62 -14.82 12.83 -18.30
N ILE A 63 -15.62 11.82 -17.94
CA ILE A 63 -15.12 10.58 -17.33
C ILE A 63 -15.28 9.44 -18.34
N ASP A 64 -14.17 8.75 -18.60
CA ASP A 64 -14.06 7.56 -19.42
C ASP A 64 -13.15 6.53 -18.72
N GLY A 65 -12.91 5.38 -19.34
CA GLY A 65 -11.98 4.36 -18.83
C GLY A 65 -10.51 4.79 -18.78
N ASN A 66 -10.14 5.91 -19.43
CA ASN A 66 -8.78 6.49 -19.41
C ASN A 66 -8.57 7.48 -18.26
N CYS A 67 -9.61 7.81 -17.49
CA CYS A 67 -9.51 8.69 -16.34
C CYS A 67 -8.89 8.00 -15.11
N ARG A 68 -8.23 8.80 -14.26
CA ARG A 68 -7.62 8.39 -13.00
C ARG A 68 -7.89 9.39 -11.90
N VAL A 69 -7.85 8.90 -10.65
CA VAL A 69 -7.85 9.71 -9.42
C VAL A 69 -6.51 9.49 -8.74
N GLU A 70 -5.60 10.43 -8.92
CA GLU A 70 -4.31 10.45 -8.21
C GLU A 70 -4.52 10.97 -6.79
N ASP A 71 -4.01 10.21 -5.82
CA ASP A 71 -3.86 10.64 -4.45
C ASP A 71 -2.65 11.58 -4.33
N ARG A 72 -2.84 12.76 -3.75
CA ARG A 72 -1.76 13.75 -3.58
C ARG A 72 -1.48 14.08 -2.12
N GLY A 73 -2.07 13.31 -1.19
CA GLY A 73 -1.80 13.39 0.25
C GLY A 73 -2.12 14.74 0.89
N LEU A 74 -1.43 15.03 2.00
CA LEU A 74 -1.65 16.22 2.84
C LEU A 74 -0.77 17.39 2.40
N LYS A 75 -1.38 18.53 2.03
CA LYS A 75 -0.65 19.73 1.58
C LYS A 75 -0.97 20.97 2.40
N MET A 76 0.06 21.72 2.77
CA MET A 76 -0.04 22.94 3.55
C MET A 76 -0.39 24.14 2.66
N HIS A 77 -1.47 24.86 2.98
CA HIS A 77 -1.90 26.02 2.22
C HIS A 77 -2.57 27.09 3.11
N HIS A 78 -1.90 28.22 3.31
CA HIS A 78 -2.31 29.29 4.24
C HIS A 78 -2.50 28.82 5.70
N GLY A 79 -1.62 27.96 6.22
CA GLY A 79 -1.72 27.44 7.59
C GLY A 79 -2.78 26.34 7.78
N HIS A 80 -3.61 26.07 6.77
CA HIS A 80 -4.49 24.91 6.75
C HIS A 80 -3.83 23.75 6.00
N MET A 81 -3.87 22.56 6.60
CA MET A 81 -3.54 21.33 5.90
C MET A 81 -4.77 20.78 5.16
N LEU A 82 -4.58 20.35 3.92
CA LEU A 82 -5.65 19.90 3.02
C LEU A 82 -5.31 18.52 2.44
N TYR A 83 -6.27 17.59 2.42
CA TYR A 83 -6.09 16.29 1.74
C TYR A 83 -6.43 16.50 0.26
N VAL A 84 -5.50 16.21 -0.64
CA VAL A 84 -5.62 16.56 -2.06
C VAL A 84 -5.83 15.32 -2.94
N LEU A 85 -6.80 15.41 -3.85
CA LEU A 85 -6.98 14.50 -4.97
C LEU A 85 -6.80 15.23 -6.31
N CYS A 86 -6.42 14.49 -7.35
CA CYS A 86 -6.32 14.99 -8.72
C CYS A 86 -6.93 14.02 -9.72
N VAL A 87 -8.05 14.42 -10.33
CA VAL A 87 -8.71 13.68 -11.39
C VAL A 87 -8.20 14.17 -12.75
N TYR A 88 -7.77 13.26 -13.63
CA TYR A 88 -7.28 13.59 -14.98
C TYR A 88 -7.53 12.43 -15.95
N ASN A 89 -7.57 12.73 -17.25
CA ASN A 89 -7.54 11.72 -18.30
C ASN A 89 -6.08 11.44 -18.71
N LYS A 90 -5.68 10.16 -18.81
CA LYS A 90 -4.33 9.74 -19.23
C LYS A 90 -3.90 10.34 -20.58
N ARG A 91 -4.83 10.43 -21.54
CA ARG A 91 -4.59 10.95 -22.90
C ARG A 91 -4.50 12.48 -22.92
N GLU A 92 -5.31 13.16 -22.09
CA GLU A 92 -5.31 14.62 -21.95
C GLU A 92 -4.69 15.08 -20.61
N LYS A 93 -3.39 14.84 -20.37
CA LYS A 93 -2.74 15.19 -19.08
C LYS A 93 -2.83 16.68 -18.67
N HIS A 94 -3.14 17.58 -19.61
CA HIS A 94 -3.43 19.00 -19.34
C HIS A 94 -4.83 19.22 -18.74
N ASN A 95 -5.80 18.37 -19.07
CA ASN A 95 -7.18 18.47 -18.64
C ASN A 95 -7.40 17.75 -17.30
N ARG A 96 -7.05 18.42 -16.19
CA ARG A 96 -7.22 17.89 -14.83
C ARG A 96 -8.13 18.74 -13.93
N ILE A 97 -8.74 18.10 -12.94
CA ILE A 97 -9.47 18.72 -11.82
C ILE A 97 -8.84 18.25 -10.52
N THR A 98 -8.18 19.16 -9.80
CA THR A 98 -7.83 18.93 -8.39
C THR A 98 -8.99 19.28 -7.46
N MET A 99 -9.10 18.58 -6.34
CA MET A 99 -10.06 18.86 -5.26
C MET A 99 -9.43 18.49 -3.93
N ALA A 100 -9.93 19.05 -2.83
CA ALA A 100 -9.38 18.78 -1.52
C ALA A 100 -10.43 18.86 -0.41
N ALA A 101 -10.16 18.21 0.71
CA ALA A 101 -11.02 18.20 1.89
C ALA A 101 -10.27 18.71 3.14
N PHE A 102 -11.04 19.08 4.18
CA PHE A 102 -10.52 19.33 5.54
C PHE A 102 -10.60 18.09 6.46
N ASN A 103 -11.26 17.03 6.01
CA ASN A 103 -11.31 15.70 6.62
C ASN A 103 -10.83 14.66 5.60
N ILE A 104 -9.99 13.72 6.00
CA ILE A 104 -9.51 12.61 5.17
C ILE A 104 -10.66 11.70 4.68
N GLN A 105 -11.68 11.47 5.51
CA GLN A 105 -12.82 10.60 5.18
C GLN A 105 -13.63 11.15 4.00
N GLU A 106 -13.88 12.47 3.98
CA GLU A 106 -14.58 13.15 2.88
C GLU A 106 -13.82 13.00 1.56
N ALA A 107 -12.49 13.16 1.58
CA ALA A 107 -11.67 12.89 0.40
C ALA A 107 -11.73 11.42 -0.03
N LEU A 108 -11.66 10.46 0.90
CA LEU A 108 -11.71 9.03 0.57
C LEU A 108 -13.06 8.62 -0.05
N ILE A 109 -14.19 9.15 0.44
CA ILE A 109 -15.51 8.93 -0.17
C ILE A 109 -15.56 9.51 -1.59
N TRP A 110 -15.07 10.74 -1.78
CA TRP A 110 -14.98 11.35 -3.12
C TRP A 110 -14.11 10.54 -4.07
N LYS A 111 -12.97 10.03 -3.60
CA LYS A 111 -12.10 9.12 -4.35
C LYS A 111 -12.88 7.88 -4.77
N GLU A 112 -13.42 7.13 -3.82
CA GLU A 112 -14.18 5.89 -4.07
C GLU A 112 -15.31 6.08 -5.10
N LYS A 113 -16.14 7.12 -4.97
CA LYS A 113 -17.26 7.34 -5.91
C LYS A 113 -16.78 7.72 -7.31
N ILE A 114 -15.74 8.53 -7.46
CA ILE A 114 -15.17 8.84 -8.79
C ILE A 114 -14.50 7.59 -9.40
N GLU A 115 -13.79 6.81 -8.58
CA GLU A 115 -13.14 5.57 -9.00
C GLU A 115 -14.14 4.50 -9.45
N MET A 116 -15.27 4.37 -8.76
CA MET A 116 -16.41 3.52 -9.14
C MET A 116 -16.99 3.92 -10.51
N VAL A 117 -17.18 5.22 -10.79
CA VAL A 117 -17.72 5.70 -12.08
C VAL A 117 -16.74 5.44 -13.22
N ILE A 118 -15.42 5.55 -12.99
CA ILE A 118 -14.40 5.17 -13.97
C ILE A 118 -14.48 3.67 -14.27
N ASP A 119 -14.51 2.81 -13.24
CA ASP A 119 -14.56 1.35 -13.42
C ASP A 119 -15.89 0.90 -14.09
N GLN A 120 -16.99 1.64 -13.91
CA GLN A 120 -18.26 1.40 -14.63
C GLN A 120 -18.16 1.72 -16.14
N GLN A 121 -17.47 2.80 -16.55
CA GLN A 121 -17.25 3.08 -17.97
C GLN A 121 -16.31 2.04 -18.62
N GLN A 122 -15.38 1.46 -17.86
CA GLN A 122 -14.51 0.37 -18.36
C GLN A 122 -15.30 -0.91 -18.64
N GLY A 123 -16.19 -1.33 -17.73
CA GLY A 123 -17.04 -2.50 -17.93
C GLY A 123 -17.96 -2.41 -19.17
N ALA A 124 -18.46 -1.20 -19.47
CA ALA A 124 -19.36 -0.96 -20.60
C ALA A 124 -18.69 -1.10 -21.98
N ALA A 125 -17.37 -0.94 -22.10
CA ALA A 125 -16.66 -1.11 -23.37
C ALA A 125 -16.66 -2.57 -23.88
N GLN A 126 -16.89 -3.54 -22.99
CA GLN A 126 -16.80 -4.97 -23.30
C GLN A 126 -18.11 -5.59 -23.80
N SER A 127 -19.25 -4.90 -23.73
CA SER A 127 -20.56 -5.45 -24.16
C SER A 127 -20.88 -5.22 -25.64
N ASP A 128 -20.41 -4.13 -26.23
CA ASP A 128 -20.83 -3.70 -27.58
C ASP A 128 -20.00 -4.32 -28.72
N GLY A 129 -19.27 -5.40 -28.43
CA GLY A 129 -18.46 -6.17 -29.37
C GLY A 129 -19.23 -6.93 -30.46
N ASN A 130 -20.46 -6.55 -30.79
CA ASN A 130 -21.22 -7.19 -31.87
C ASN A 130 -22.35 -6.34 -32.50
N ARG A 131 -21.99 -5.23 -33.17
CA ARG A 131 -22.86 -4.64 -34.22
C ARG A 131 -22.05 -3.88 -35.28
N ALA A 132 -22.02 -4.42 -36.49
CA ALA A 132 -21.35 -3.80 -37.62
C ALA A 132 -22.17 -2.64 -38.21
N ILE A 133 -21.45 -1.57 -38.58
CA ILE A 133 -21.69 -0.69 -39.73
C ILE A 133 -23.16 -0.35 -40.06
N SER A 134 -23.56 0.88 -39.74
CA SER A 134 -23.89 1.81 -40.83
C SER A 134 -23.61 3.26 -40.40
N SER A 135 -22.99 4.02 -41.31
CA SER A 135 -22.86 5.47 -41.20
C SER A 135 -23.70 6.11 -42.29
N SER A 136 -24.71 6.88 -41.92
CA SER A 136 -25.43 7.75 -42.85
C SER A 136 -25.68 9.10 -42.19
N GLN A 137 -25.57 10.16 -42.99
CA GLN A 137 -25.70 11.55 -42.56
C GLN A 137 -27.14 12.02 -42.77
N GLN A 138 -27.65 12.88 -41.89
CA GLN A 138 -28.61 13.90 -42.33
C GLN A 138 -28.63 15.14 -41.40
N LYS A 139 -28.76 16.32 -42.01
CA LYS A 139 -28.90 17.62 -41.35
C LYS A 139 -30.26 18.24 -41.71
N ALA A 140 -31.11 18.49 -40.71
CA ALA A 140 -32.16 19.53 -40.67
C ALA A 140 -32.70 19.55 -39.21
N SER A 141 -32.94 20.63 -38.47
CA SER A 141 -33.41 22.01 -38.75
C SER A 141 -34.94 22.17 -38.85
N LEU A 142 -35.47 23.12 -38.07
CA LEU A 142 -36.90 23.56 -37.95
C LEU A 142 -37.87 22.54 -37.32
N GLU A 143 -38.96 22.90 -36.61
CA GLU A 143 -39.27 24.15 -35.88
C GLU A 143 -40.38 23.97 -34.79
N ASN A 144 -40.90 25.08 -34.24
CA ASN A 144 -41.88 25.29 -33.17
C ASN A 144 -43.21 24.46 -33.15
N GLY A 145 -43.78 24.24 -31.94
CA GLY A 145 -45.20 23.91 -31.71
C GLY A 145 -45.45 22.85 -30.60
N ARG A 146 -45.57 23.13 -29.29
CA ARG A 146 -46.51 23.99 -28.51
C ARG A 146 -47.89 23.33 -28.25
N LYS A 147 -48.32 23.30 -26.96
CA LYS A 147 -49.59 22.77 -26.38
C LYS A 147 -49.67 21.24 -26.17
N SER A 148 -50.46 20.68 -25.23
CA SER A 148 -50.91 21.08 -23.87
C SER A 148 -51.80 19.97 -23.26
N SER A 149 -51.98 19.94 -21.93
CA SER A 149 -53.00 19.16 -21.19
C SER A 149 -52.80 17.63 -21.15
N SER A 150 -53.27 16.91 -20.14
CA SER A 150 -53.73 17.31 -18.78
C SER A 150 -53.81 16.08 -17.86
N SER A 151 -54.11 16.32 -16.58
CA SER A 151 -54.93 15.51 -15.67
C SER A 151 -54.51 14.05 -15.40
N ASP A 152 -54.04 13.69 -14.20
CA ASP A 152 -54.64 13.76 -12.85
C ASP A 152 -55.25 12.41 -12.47
N HIS A 153 -54.65 11.71 -11.50
CA HIS A 153 -55.37 11.36 -10.26
C HIS A 153 -54.43 10.93 -9.14
N GLU A 154 -54.86 11.17 -7.91
CA GLU A 154 -54.19 10.75 -6.67
C GLU A 154 -54.64 9.36 -6.21
N SER A 155 -53.74 8.63 -5.56
CA SER A 155 -54.09 7.67 -4.51
C SER A 155 -52.90 7.52 -3.56
N LEU A 156 -53.12 7.80 -2.27
CA LEU A 156 -52.15 7.57 -1.21
C LEU A 156 -52.03 6.07 -0.92
N ASN A 157 -50.84 5.62 -0.50
CA ASN A 157 -50.66 5.00 0.80
C ASN A 157 -49.18 4.99 1.18
N GLU A 158 -48.92 4.93 2.48
CA GLU A 158 -47.61 4.74 3.09
C GLU A 158 -47.31 3.24 3.17
N GLU A 159 -46.05 2.83 3.03
CA GLU A 159 -45.33 1.97 4.02
C GLU A 159 -43.95 1.49 3.51
N GLU A 160 -43.00 1.56 4.45
CA GLU A 160 -41.76 0.77 4.65
C GLU A 160 -40.60 0.77 3.62
N GLU A 161 -39.38 0.74 4.17
CA GLU A 161 -38.08 0.77 3.49
C GLU A 161 -37.42 -0.63 3.58
N GLU A 162 -37.16 -1.29 2.45
CA GLU A 162 -36.26 -2.45 2.40
C GLU A 162 -35.08 -2.19 1.42
N GLU A 163 -33.90 -1.90 1.98
CA GLU A 163 -32.65 -1.77 1.22
C GLU A 163 -32.05 -3.17 0.91
N GLU A 164 -32.48 -3.83 -0.16
CA GLU A 164 -31.82 -5.07 -0.61
C GLU A 164 -30.37 -4.82 -1.09
N GLU A 165 -29.40 -5.26 -0.29
CA GLU A 165 -27.96 -5.18 -0.58
C GLU A 165 -27.52 -6.00 -1.81
N ASN A 166 -27.59 -5.42 -3.00
CA ASN A 166 -27.02 -6.04 -4.20
C ASN A 166 -25.47 -5.89 -4.28
N GLN A 167 -24.75 -6.38 -3.27
CA GLN A 167 -23.28 -6.34 -3.16
C GLN A 167 -22.58 -7.25 -4.21
N ARG A 168 -22.57 -6.83 -5.47
CA ARG A 168 -21.59 -7.35 -6.45
C ARG A 168 -20.21 -6.80 -6.09
N SER A 169 -19.35 -7.66 -5.56
CA SER A 169 -18.01 -7.34 -5.07
C SER A 169 -17.02 -6.95 -6.18
N LEU A 170 -17.14 -5.72 -6.67
CA LEU A 170 -16.19 -5.12 -7.60
C LEU A 170 -14.79 -5.03 -6.97
N LEU A 171 -13.78 -5.43 -7.73
CA LEU A 171 -12.40 -5.59 -7.26
C LEU A 171 -11.81 -4.27 -6.76
N ARG A 172 -11.73 -4.15 -5.42
CA ARG A 172 -11.14 -3.02 -4.69
C ARG A 172 -9.79 -2.63 -5.30
N ARG A 173 -9.64 -1.34 -5.64
CA ARG A 173 -8.38 -0.81 -6.19
C ARG A 173 -7.27 -0.91 -5.16
N THR A 174 -6.08 -1.33 -5.60
CA THR A 174 -4.93 -1.55 -4.73
C THR A 174 -3.95 -0.39 -4.76
N THR A 175 -3.62 0.13 -3.58
CA THR A 175 -2.49 1.04 -3.36
C THR A 175 -1.16 0.29 -3.52
N ILE A 176 -0.07 1.03 -3.80
CA ILE A 176 1.26 0.43 -3.92
C ILE A 176 1.83 0.14 -2.52
N GLY A 177 2.23 -1.11 -2.33
CA GLY A 177 2.55 -1.73 -1.05
C GLY A 177 1.30 -2.22 -0.29
N ASN A 178 1.37 -3.43 0.26
CA ASN A 178 0.35 -4.05 1.14
C ASN A 178 -1.13 -3.68 0.89
N GLY A 179 -1.66 -4.07 -0.28
CA GLY A 179 -3.08 -4.41 -0.37
C GLY A 179 -3.42 -5.66 0.49
N PRO A 180 -4.68 -6.09 0.54
CA PRO A 180 -5.17 -7.03 1.55
C PRO A 180 -4.67 -8.49 1.39
N PRO A 181 -4.16 -9.12 2.46
CA PRO A 181 -4.22 -10.57 2.68
C PRO A 181 -5.62 -11.00 3.16
N GLU A 182 -6.05 -12.22 2.86
CA GLU A 182 -7.28 -12.80 3.43
C GLU A 182 -7.09 -13.37 4.86
N SER A 183 -8.22 -13.53 5.56
CA SER A 183 -8.43 -14.27 6.82
C SER A 183 -7.35 -14.16 7.91
N LEU A 184 -7.61 -13.27 8.88
CA LEU A 184 -7.11 -13.40 10.24
C LEU A 184 -7.63 -14.71 10.86
N TYR A 185 -6.80 -15.76 10.82
CA TYR A 185 -6.96 -16.93 11.69
C TYR A 185 -6.73 -16.51 13.14
N ASP A 186 -7.56 -17.02 14.06
CA ASP A 186 -7.43 -16.71 15.47
C ASP A 186 -6.33 -17.58 16.10
N TRP A 187 -5.38 -16.94 16.76
CA TRP A 187 -4.21 -17.58 17.36
C TRP A 187 -4.40 -17.88 18.86
N THR A 188 -5.62 -17.73 19.40
CA THR A 188 -5.94 -18.07 20.80
C THR A 188 -6.56 -19.46 20.99
N ARG A 189 -6.50 -20.34 19.98
CA ARG A 189 -6.92 -21.75 20.07
C ARG A 189 -5.97 -22.67 19.31
N GLU A 190 -4.95 -23.20 19.98
CA GLU A 190 -4.91 -24.60 20.45
C GLU A 190 -3.56 -24.95 21.12
N ASN A 191 -3.52 -26.11 21.78
CA ASN A 191 -2.61 -26.41 22.88
C ASN A 191 -1.14 -26.68 22.49
N ASP A 192 -0.22 -26.39 23.43
CA ASP A 192 1.06 -27.08 23.51
C ASP A 192 0.85 -28.60 23.68
N LEU A 193 1.45 -29.43 22.82
CA LEU A 193 1.82 -30.83 23.11
C LEU A 193 2.71 -31.42 22.00
N GLY A 194 3.70 -32.23 22.37
CA GLY A 194 4.28 -33.28 21.51
C GLY A 194 5.36 -32.89 20.48
N ILE A 195 6.62 -33.14 20.84
CA ILE A 195 7.79 -33.08 19.92
C ILE A 195 7.73 -34.21 18.87
N SER A 196 7.97 -33.91 17.59
CA SER A 196 8.71 -34.80 16.68
C SER A 196 9.30 -34.06 15.47
N ASN A 197 10.43 -34.56 14.94
CA ASN A 197 11.08 -34.02 13.74
C ASN A 197 10.64 -34.79 12.48
N GLN A 198 10.04 -34.09 11.52
CA GLN A 198 10.22 -34.32 10.08
C GLN A 198 9.76 -33.10 9.27
N GLY A 199 10.29 -32.93 8.07
CA GLY A 199 10.29 -31.62 7.39
C GLY A 199 8.97 -31.22 6.73
N SER A 200 8.47 -30.02 7.05
CA SER A 200 7.59 -29.24 6.17
C SER A 200 8.36 -28.06 5.54
N PRO A 201 7.97 -27.59 4.35
CA PRO A 201 8.63 -26.48 3.67
C PRO A 201 8.19 -25.08 4.15
N ASP A 202 7.50 -24.95 5.29
CA ASP A 202 6.95 -23.67 5.78
C ASP A 202 8.01 -22.67 6.26
N GLN A 203 9.30 -23.05 6.29
CA GLN A 203 10.41 -22.24 6.78
C GLN A 203 11.01 -21.25 5.76
N VAL A 204 10.50 -21.16 4.52
CA VAL A 204 11.05 -20.25 3.47
C VAL A 204 10.62 -18.78 3.65
N PHE A 205 10.59 -18.30 4.90
CA PHE A 205 10.40 -16.89 5.24
C PHE A 205 11.36 -16.47 6.37
N SER A 206 12.37 -15.63 6.06
CA SER A 206 13.07 -14.80 7.07
C SER A 206 12.09 -13.74 7.59
N ARG A 207 11.16 -14.18 8.43
CA ARG A 207 10.49 -13.33 9.42
C ARG A 207 11.56 -13.01 10.46
N GLY A 208 12.14 -11.82 10.39
CA GLY A 208 13.10 -11.34 11.40
C GLY A 208 12.54 -11.61 12.79
N HIS A 209 13.24 -12.43 13.58
CA HIS A 209 12.65 -13.07 14.75
C HIS A 209 12.46 -12.03 15.87
N TRP A 210 11.23 -11.75 16.27
CA TRP A 210 10.93 -10.74 17.29
C TRP A 210 10.84 -11.38 18.68
N ARG A 211 11.85 -11.16 19.52
CA ARG A 211 11.82 -11.58 20.93
C ARG A 211 10.93 -10.62 21.72
N LEU A 212 9.95 -11.14 22.46
CA LEU A 212 9.22 -10.37 23.47
C LEU A 212 10.16 -10.07 24.64
N VAL A 213 10.34 -8.79 24.98
CA VAL A 213 11.25 -8.33 26.04
C VAL A 213 10.49 -7.82 27.27
N ARG A 214 9.30 -7.24 27.08
CA ARG A 214 8.46 -6.76 28.20
C ARG A 214 6.98 -6.75 27.84
N CYS A 215 6.13 -7.13 28.80
CA CYS A 215 4.72 -6.75 28.83
C CYS A 215 4.51 -5.79 30.00
N GLN A 216 3.91 -4.63 29.77
CA GLN A 216 3.64 -3.63 30.81
C GLN A 216 2.37 -2.86 30.45
N ASN A 217 1.38 -2.81 31.36
CA ASN A 217 0.11 -2.08 31.20
C ASN A 217 -0.54 -2.29 29.81
N GLY A 218 -0.66 -3.55 29.35
CA GLY A 218 -1.23 -3.90 28.04
C GLY A 218 -0.37 -3.57 26.81
N LEU A 219 0.82 -2.99 26.99
CA LEU A 219 1.80 -2.77 25.92
C LEU A 219 2.77 -3.97 25.84
N ARG A 220 2.96 -4.52 24.64
CA ARG A 220 3.93 -5.60 24.36
C ARG A 220 5.14 -5.02 23.65
N ILE A 221 6.32 -5.11 24.25
CA ILE A 221 7.58 -4.57 23.73
C ILE A 221 8.46 -5.72 23.26
N PHE A 222 8.89 -5.65 22.01
CA PHE A 222 9.73 -6.63 21.34
C PHE A 222 11.04 -6.01 20.88
N GLU A 223 12.03 -6.86 20.68
CA GLU A 223 13.36 -6.54 20.17
C GLU A 223 13.67 -7.49 19.01
N GLU A 224 14.30 -6.97 17.95
CA GLU A 224 14.67 -7.77 16.79
C GLU A 224 15.89 -8.65 17.14
N LEU A 225 15.78 -9.94 16.82
CA LEU A 225 16.91 -10.85 16.78
C LEU A 225 17.53 -10.72 15.39
N GLN A 226 18.83 -10.43 15.39
CA GLN A 226 19.62 -10.21 14.19
C GLN A 226 19.99 -11.56 13.60
N ASP A 227 19.51 -11.84 12.38
CA ASP A 227 20.01 -12.98 11.59
C ASP A 227 21.54 -12.79 11.39
N VAL A 228 22.33 -13.84 11.65
CA VAL A 228 23.77 -13.74 11.96
C VAL A 228 24.61 -13.12 10.84
N ASP A 229 24.15 -13.21 9.59
CA ASP A 229 24.85 -12.69 8.40
C ASP A 229 24.80 -11.15 8.25
N TYR A 230 24.12 -10.43 9.15
CA TYR A 230 24.08 -8.96 9.13
C TYR A 230 25.37 -8.32 9.68
N LEU A 231 26.46 -8.41 8.92
CA LEU A 231 27.68 -7.61 9.07
C LEU A 231 27.42 -6.13 8.68
N ALA A 232 26.53 -5.47 9.43
CA ALA A 232 26.29 -4.04 9.37
C ALA A 232 26.98 -3.32 10.54
N ARG A 233 27.49 -2.10 10.30
CA ARG A 233 28.24 -1.28 11.27
C ARG A 233 27.35 -0.60 12.32
N SER A 234 26.09 -0.98 12.43
CA SER A 234 25.09 -0.33 13.29
C SER A 234 25.21 -0.81 14.74
N CYS A 235 25.43 0.12 15.67
CA CYS A 235 25.37 -0.16 17.11
C CYS A 235 23.94 -0.32 17.64
N SER A 236 22.90 -0.10 16.81
CA SER A 236 21.51 -0.02 17.22
C SER A 236 20.69 -1.26 16.86
N ARG A 237 20.14 -1.92 17.88
CA ARG A 237 19.17 -3.01 17.73
C ARG A 237 17.77 -2.42 17.58
N ALA A 238 16.98 -2.91 16.62
CA ALA A 238 15.61 -2.45 16.44
C ALA A 238 14.71 -2.94 17.58
N MET A 239 13.86 -2.04 18.09
CA MET A 239 12.81 -2.37 19.06
C MET A 239 11.46 -1.90 18.54
N LYS A 240 10.38 -2.58 18.95
CA LYS A 240 9.01 -2.13 18.67
C LYS A 240 8.10 -2.34 19.88
N ALA A 241 7.10 -1.48 20.03
CA ALA A 241 6.02 -1.65 20.98
C ALA A 241 4.69 -1.79 20.25
N VAL A 242 3.84 -2.70 20.75
CA VAL A 242 2.52 -3.03 20.17
C VAL A 242 1.46 -2.90 21.26
N GLY A 243 0.51 -2.00 21.03
CA GLY A 243 -0.64 -1.77 21.89
C GLY A 243 -1.96 -1.77 21.11
N VAL A 244 -3.07 -1.65 21.84
CA VAL A 244 -4.41 -1.43 21.27
C VAL A 244 -4.97 -0.14 21.84
N VAL A 245 -5.60 0.67 20.97
CA VAL A 245 -6.20 1.96 21.28
C VAL A 245 -7.68 1.90 20.88
N GLU A 246 -8.58 2.41 21.72
CA GLU A 246 -10.03 2.43 21.45
C GLU A 246 -10.44 3.67 20.62
N ALA A 247 -9.81 3.81 19.44
CA ALA A 247 -10.06 4.90 18.49
C ALA A 247 -9.92 4.40 17.04
N SER A 248 -10.40 5.21 16.08
CA SER A 248 -10.27 4.92 14.65
C SER A 248 -8.83 5.10 14.17
N CYS A 249 -8.47 4.36 13.11
CA CYS A 249 -7.18 4.48 12.45
C CYS A 249 -6.92 5.91 11.96
N GLU A 250 -7.95 6.57 11.41
CA GLU A 250 -7.97 7.98 11.00
C GLU A 250 -7.55 8.92 12.15
N ALA A 251 -8.17 8.81 13.33
CA ALA A 251 -7.91 9.72 14.45
C ALA A 251 -6.48 9.53 15.00
N ILE A 252 -6.03 8.29 15.16
CA ILE A 252 -4.67 7.97 15.62
C ILE A 252 -3.63 8.43 14.59
N PHE A 253 -3.88 8.22 13.29
CA PHE A 253 -3.01 8.71 12.21
C PHE A 253 -2.88 10.23 12.24
N GLN A 254 -3.98 10.97 12.41
CA GLN A 254 -3.93 12.44 12.49
C GLN A 254 -3.10 12.92 13.69
N LEU A 255 -3.28 12.31 14.87
CA LEU A 255 -2.50 12.65 16.06
C LEU A 255 -1.00 12.32 15.91
N VAL A 256 -0.65 11.14 15.38
CA VAL A 256 0.74 10.75 15.08
C VAL A 256 1.41 11.68 14.05
N MET A 257 0.61 12.28 13.16
CA MET A 257 1.05 13.18 12.11
C MET A 257 1.16 14.65 12.54
N SER A 258 0.60 15.06 13.68
CA SER A 258 0.84 16.40 14.23
C SER A 258 2.27 16.55 14.76
N MET A 259 2.74 17.80 14.82
CA MET A 259 4.03 18.20 15.40
C MET A 259 3.89 19.49 16.25
N ASP A 260 2.65 19.86 16.59
CA ASP A 260 2.30 21.01 17.40
C ASP A 260 2.37 20.70 18.91
N THR A 261 1.87 21.63 19.75
CA THR A 261 1.90 21.50 21.21
C THR A 261 1.21 20.25 21.74
N THR A 262 0.15 19.76 21.10
CA THR A 262 -0.60 18.57 21.57
C THR A 262 0.25 17.31 21.65
N ARG A 263 1.40 17.27 20.96
CA ARG A 263 2.27 16.11 20.94
C ARG A 263 3.01 15.85 22.26
N PHE A 264 3.35 16.88 23.06
CA PHE A 264 3.99 16.64 24.36
C PHE A 264 3.05 16.00 25.39
N GLU A 265 1.74 15.98 25.13
CA GLU A 265 0.72 15.44 26.02
C GLU A 265 0.61 13.91 25.93
N TRP A 266 1.16 13.29 24.88
CA TRP A 266 1.16 11.83 24.68
C TRP A 266 2.51 11.23 24.25
N ASP A 267 3.43 12.00 23.67
CA ASP A 267 4.78 11.55 23.32
C ASP A 267 5.80 12.10 24.32
N CYS A 268 6.06 11.36 25.39
CA CYS A 268 7.02 11.77 26.43
C CYS A 268 8.47 11.92 25.91
N SER A 269 8.77 11.43 24.71
CA SER A 269 10.08 11.61 24.07
C SER A 269 10.20 12.89 23.23
N PHE A 270 9.10 13.63 23.03
CA PHE A 270 9.05 14.81 22.15
C PHE A 270 9.23 16.11 22.94
N GLN A 271 10.28 16.88 22.60
CA GLN A 271 10.51 18.23 23.15
C GLN A 271 10.09 19.35 22.19
N TYR A 272 10.31 19.18 20.89
CA TYR A 272 10.11 20.22 19.88
C TYR A 272 9.92 19.61 18.49
N GLY A 273 9.04 20.19 17.67
CA GLY A 273 8.81 19.82 16.28
C GLY A 273 8.69 21.03 15.34
N SER A 274 9.21 20.88 14.12
CA SER A 274 8.97 21.83 13.03
C SER A 274 9.08 21.16 11.65
N LEU A 275 8.31 21.67 10.68
CA LEU A 275 8.44 21.29 9.28
C LEU A 275 9.68 21.96 8.67
N VAL A 276 10.56 21.16 8.04
CA VAL A 276 11.70 21.66 7.26
C VAL A 276 11.29 21.84 5.80
N GLU A 277 10.63 20.83 5.22
CA GLU A 277 10.19 20.84 3.82
C GLU A 277 8.98 19.92 3.60
N GLU A 278 7.98 20.39 2.82
CA GLU A 278 6.95 19.53 2.22
C GLU A 278 7.43 19.11 0.83
N VAL A 279 7.92 17.87 0.69
CA VAL A 279 8.44 17.35 -0.59
C VAL A 279 7.25 16.99 -1.49
N ASP A 280 6.30 16.23 -0.94
CA ASP A 280 4.99 15.96 -1.53
C ASP A 280 3.95 15.79 -0.40
N GLY A 281 2.73 15.34 -0.67
CA GLY A 281 1.70 15.20 0.39
C GLY A 281 1.78 13.91 1.21
N HIS A 282 2.57 12.95 0.76
CA HIS A 282 2.96 11.73 1.48
C HIS A 282 4.33 11.88 2.15
N THR A 283 5.21 12.75 1.64
CA THR A 283 6.61 12.88 2.05
C THR A 283 6.95 14.29 2.57
N ALA A 284 7.43 14.39 3.82
CA ALA A 284 7.89 15.64 4.43
C ALA A 284 9.23 15.46 5.17
N ILE A 285 10.07 16.47 5.21
CA ILE A 285 11.30 16.51 6.02
C ILE A 285 10.99 17.27 7.32
N LEU A 286 11.31 16.65 8.46
CA LEU A 286 11.02 17.16 9.79
C LEU A 286 12.28 17.38 10.61
N TYR A 287 12.22 18.40 11.46
CA TYR A 287 13.15 18.61 12.56
C TYR A 287 12.45 18.28 13.88
N HIS A 288 13.15 17.57 14.76
CA HIS A 288 12.62 17.09 16.03
C HIS A 288 13.73 17.10 17.10
N ARG A 289 13.43 17.58 18.31
CA ARG A 289 14.30 17.44 19.50
C ARG A 289 13.73 16.40 20.44
N LEU A 290 14.57 15.47 20.88
CA LEU A 290 14.20 14.38 21.78
C LEU A 290 14.43 14.78 23.25
N GLN A 291 13.43 14.51 24.09
CA GLN A 291 13.60 14.43 25.53
C GLN A 291 13.96 12.99 25.93
N LEU A 292 15.17 12.83 26.46
CA LEU A 292 15.75 11.56 26.89
C LEU A 292 16.24 11.74 28.33
N ASP A 293 15.38 11.46 29.31
CA ASP A 293 15.55 11.86 30.71
C ASP A 293 16.53 10.97 31.50
N TRP A 294 17.77 10.89 31.01
CA TRP A 294 18.84 10.08 31.59
C TRP A 294 20.15 10.87 31.72
N PHE A 295 20.51 11.16 32.98
CA PHE A 295 21.80 11.75 33.38
C PHE A 295 22.23 13.02 32.60
N PRO A 296 21.42 14.10 32.62
CA PRO A 296 21.61 15.30 31.80
C PRO A 296 22.91 16.09 32.07
N MET A 297 23.65 15.76 33.15
CA MET A 297 24.96 16.35 33.47
C MET A 297 26.10 15.85 32.58
N VAL A 298 25.91 14.71 31.89
CA VAL A 298 26.95 14.04 31.09
C VAL A 298 26.49 13.80 29.65
N VAL A 299 25.17 13.77 29.42
CA VAL A 299 24.54 13.29 28.20
C VAL A 299 23.84 14.44 27.47
N TRP A 300 24.44 14.92 26.38
CA TRP A 300 23.89 16.00 25.55
C TRP A 300 22.50 15.64 24.96
N PRO A 301 21.58 16.62 24.81
CA PRO A 301 20.27 16.41 24.23
C PRO A 301 20.39 16.04 22.74
N ARG A 302 19.38 15.35 22.20
CA ARG A 302 19.38 14.87 20.81
C ARG A 302 18.48 15.71 19.93
N ASP A 303 18.97 15.98 18.72
CA ASP A 303 18.12 16.45 17.63
C ASP A 303 18.16 15.49 16.44
N LEU A 304 17.16 15.62 15.58
CA LEU A 304 16.89 14.74 14.45
C LEU A 304 16.53 15.58 13.23
N CYS A 305 17.03 15.15 12.07
CA CYS A 305 16.50 15.55 10.76
C CYS A 305 16.15 14.26 10.01
N TYR A 306 14.87 14.10 9.66
CA TYR A 306 14.38 12.85 9.06
C TYR A 306 13.29 13.10 8.04
N VAL A 307 13.23 12.23 7.03
CA VAL A 307 12.07 12.13 6.16
C VAL A 307 10.98 11.34 6.90
N ARG A 308 9.78 11.92 6.95
CA ARG A 308 8.53 11.24 7.28
C ARG A 308 7.76 10.97 5.99
N TYR A 309 7.64 9.71 5.63
CA TYR A 309 6.77 9.24 4.55
C TYR A 309 5.53 8.57 5.15
N TRP A 310 4.36 8.67 4.52
CA TRP A 310 3.16 7.95 4.95
C TRP A 310 2.30 7.46 3.79
N ARG A 311 1.63 6.32 4.00
CA ARG A 311 0.64 5.76 3.08
C ARG A 311 -0.51 5.09 3.83
N ARG A 312 -1.69 5.04 3.21
CA ARG A 312 -2.86 4.29 3.68
C ARG A 312 -3.02 3.06 2.78
N ASN A 313 -3.13 1.89 3.38
CA ASN A 313 -3.43 0.63 2.70
C ASN A 313 -4.96 0.53 2.44
N ASP A 314 -5.36 -0.38 1.55
CA ASP A 314 -6.76 -0.53 1.16
C ASP A 314 -7.62 -1.07 2.33
N ASP A 315 -7.03 -1.89 3.21
CA ASP A 315 -7.68 -2.47 4.40
C ASP A 315 -8.08 -1.44 5.47
N GLY A 316 -7.63 -0.18 5.33
CA GLY A 316 -7.87 0.90 6.29
C GLY A 316 -6.68 1.22 7.19
N SER A 317 -5.62 0.42 7.15
CA SER A 317 -4.41 0.66 7.95
C SER A 317 -3.56 1.80 7.39
N TYR A 318 -2.86 2.51 8.27
CA TYR A 318 -1.90 3.56 7.93
C TYR A 318 -0.50 3.12 8.31
N VAL A 319 0.45 3.39 7.42
CA VAL A 319 1.88 3.19 7.65
C VAL A 319 2.56 4.56 7.58
N VAL A 320 3.22 4.96 8.66
CA VAL A 320 4.01 6.19 8.77
C VAL A 320 5.45 5.78 9.05
N LEU A 321 6.41 6.25 8.27
CA LEU A 321 7.80 5.75 8.26
C LEU A 321 8.79 6.89 8.41
N PHE A 322 9.84 6.66 9.20
CA PHE A 322 10.87 7.63 9.58
C PHE A 322 12.26 7.12 9.19
N GLN A 323 13.05 7.94 8.52
CA GLN A 323 14.46 7.67 8.23
C GLN A 323 15.28 8.96 8.29
N SER A 324 16.40 8.98 9.00
CA SER A 324 17.25 10.18 9.06
C SER A 324 17.90 10.49 7.72
N ARG A 325 17.90 11.78 7.37
CA ARG A 325 18.47 12.32 6.13
C ARG A 325 19.14 13.66 6.42
N GLU A 326 20.24 13.93 5.74
CA GLU A 326 20.87 15.25 5.77
C GLU A 326 20.08 16.22 4.89
N HIS A 327 20.00 17.48 5.28
CA HIS A 327 19.27 18.50 4.54
C HIS A 327 19.93 19.89 4.67
N PRO A 328 20.12 20.66 3.58
CA PRO A 328 20.80 21.96 3.64
C PRO A 328 20.15 22.93 4.64
N ASN A 329 18.81 22.93 4.71
CA ASN A 329 18.04 23.78 5.62
C ASN A 329 17.93 23.23 7.06
N CYS A 330 18.62 22.13 7.39
CA CYS A 330 18.53 21.48 8.70
C CYS A 330 19.87 20.85 9.16
N GLY A 331 20.95 21.63 9.11
CA GLY A 331 22.26 21.24 9.66
C GLY A 331 22.23 20.92 11.17
N PRO A 332 23.29 20.30 11.72
CA PRO A 332 23.44 20.05 13.16
C PRO A 332 23.31 21.35 13.98
N GLN A 333 22.61 21.30 15.11
CA GLN A 333 22.35 22.49 15.93
C GLN A 333 23.32 22.59 17.13
N PRO A 334 23.84 23.79 17.46
CA PRO A 334 24.70 23.98 18.62
C PRO A 334 24.04 23.51 19.91
N GLY A 335 24.78 22.73 20.72
CA GLY A 335 24.29 22.14 21.96
C GLY A 335 23.47 20.85 21.81
N PHE A 336 23.29 20.33 20.60
CA PHE A 336 22.60 19.05 20.35
C PHE A 336 23.53 18.04 19.66
N VAL A 337 23.33 16.76 19.94
CA VAL A 337 23.91 15.65 19.18
C VAL A 337 22.88 15.17 18.16
N ARG A 338 23.24 15.23 16.87
CA ARG A 338 22.40 14.75 15.76
C ARG A 338 22.32 13.23 15.77
N ALA A 339 21.23 12.68 16.32
CA ALA A 339 20.93 11.26 16.25
C ALA A 339 20.58 10.85 14.80
N HIS A 340 20.60 9.54 14.54
CA HIS A 340 20.31 8.97 13.23
C HIS A 340 19.36 7.77 13.35
N ILE A 341 18.11 7.95 12.90
CA ILE A 341 17.12 6.88 12.75
C ILE A 341 17.46 6.09 11.48
N GLU A 342 17.89 4.84 11.66
CA GLU A 342 18.15 3.88 10.58
C GLU A 342 16.82 3.37 10.00
N SER A 343 15.86 3.06 10.88
CA SER A 343 14.52 2.60 10.56
C SER A 343 13.56 2.93 11.71
N GLY A 344 12.54 3.75 11.47
CA GLY A 344 11.48 4.00 12.45
C GLY A 344 10.10 4.12 11.80
N GLY A 345 9.03 4.11 12.61
CA GLY A 345 7.69 4.36 12.11
C GLY A 345 6.55 3.78 12.94
N PHE A 346 5.33 4.11 12.54
CA PHE A 346 4.08 3.56 13.06
C PHE A 346 3.37 2.69 12.00
N ASN A 347 2.81 1.57 12.44
CA ASN A 347 1.80 0.81 11.71
C ASN A 347 0.51 0.83 12.55
N ILE A 348 -0.55 1.39 11.97
CA ILE A 348 -1.83 1.69 12.62
C ILE A 348 -2.89 0.86 11.90
N SER A 349 -3.30 -0.28 12.45
CA SER A 349 -4.11 -1.29 11.75
C SER A 349 -5.46 -1.51 12.44
N PRO A 350 -6.60 -1.52 11.72
CA PRO A 350 -7.91 -1.74 12.33
C PRO A 350 -8.01 -3.17 12.90
N LEU A 351 -8.74 -3.32 14.00
CA LEU A 351 -9.13 -4.62 14.55
C LEU A 351 -10.63 -4.81 14.40
N LYS A 352 -11.09 -6.07 14.49
CA LYS A 352 -12.51 -6.37 14.68
C LYS A 352 -13.03 -5.63 15.92
N SER A 353 -14.20 -4.99 15.79
CA SER A 353 -14.90 -4.33 16.89
C SER A 353 -15.16 -5.33 18.02
N ARG A 354 -15.10 -4.86 19.27
CA ARG A 354 -15.45 -5.66 20.46
C ARG A 354 -16.53 -4.92 21.24
N ASN A 355 -17.68 -5.56 21.44
CA ASN A 355 -18.83 -4.98 22.14
C ASN A 355 -19.23 -3.60 21.54
N GLY A 356 -19.26 -3.50 20.20
CA GLY A 356 -19.51 -2.26 19.46
C GLY A 356 -18.32 -1.28 19.38
N ARG A 357 -17.35 -1.34 20.30
CA ARG A 357 -16.21 -0.40 20.34
C ARG A 357 -15.21 -0.61 19.20
N ILE A 358 -14.91 0.48 18.50
CA ILE A 358 -13.82 0.58 17.51
C ILE A 358 -12.48 0.39 18.22
N ARG A 359 -11.62 -0.48 17.68
CA ARG A 359 -10.31 -0.78 18.25
C ARG A 359 -9.27 -0.82 17.14
N THR A 360 -8.11 -0.22 17.39
CA THR A 360 -6.99 -0.14 16.45
C THR A 360 -5.73 -0.69 17.11
N GLN A 361 -5.01 -1.58 16.43
CA GLN A 361 -3.68 -1.99 16.85
C GLN A 361 -2.67 -0.93 16.41
N VAL A 362 -1.88 -0.41 17.34
CA VAL A 362 -0.78 0.52 17.06
C VAL A 362 0.53 -0.20 17.33
N GLN A 363 1.41 -0.22 16.32
CA GLN A 363 2.78 -0.67 16.43
C GLN A 363 3.69 0.55 16.21
N HIS A 364 4.57 0.89 17.14
CA HIS A 364 5.67 1.84 16.94
C HIS A 364 6.96 1.04 16.89
N LEU A 365 7.80 1.25 15.87
CA LEU A 365 9.12 0.66 15.72
C LEU A 365 10.19 1.77 15.68
N MET A 366 11.33 1.51 16.32
CA MET A 366 12.47 2.42 16.31
C MET A 366 13.80 1.65 16.30
N GLN A 367 14.68 2.04 15.39
CA GLN A 367 16.08 1.66 15.28
C GLN A 367 16.88 2.95 15.08
N ILE A 368 17.68 3.32 16.08
CA ILE A 368 18.29 4.65 16.19
C ILE A 368 19.68 4.60 16.82
N ASP A 369 20.65 5.16 16.10
CA ASP A 369 21.94 5.55 16.63
C ASP A 369 21.81 6.93 17.30
N LEU A 370 21.94 6.96 18.62
CA LEU A 370 21.84 8.20 19.42
C LEU A 370 23.09 9.07 19.34
N LYS A 371 24.21 8.54 18.82
CA LYS A 371 25.54 9.15 18.72
C LYS A 371 26.07 9.76 20.02
N GLY A 372 27.27 10.33 19.93
CA GLY A 372 27.98 10.97 21.04
C GLY A 372 29.03 10.07 21.68
N TRP A 373 29.99 10.70 22.35
CA TRP A 373 31.07 10.03 23.05
C TRP A 373 30.55 9.27 24.29
N GLY A 374 31.15 8.11 24.60
CA GLY A 374 30.72 7.22 25.70
C GLY A 374 29.40 6.46 25.46
N VAL A 375 28.44 7.05 24.76
CA VAL A 375 27.06 6.56 24.58
C VAL A 375 26.98 5.16 23.97
N GLY A 376 27.74 4.91 22.89
CA GLY A 376 27.74 3.61 22.21
C GLY A 376 28.31 2.44 23.03
N TYR A 377 28.91 2.71 24.20
CA TYR A 377 29.45 1.70 25.10
C TYR A 377 28.48 1.32 26.24
N VAL A 378 27.27 1.90 26.27
CA VAL A 378 26.27 1.66 27.33
C VAL A 378 24.95 1.17 26.70
N PRO A 379 24.82 -0.13 26.36
CA PRO A 379 23.61 -0.67 25.73
C PRO A 379 22.33 -0.42 26.53
N SER A 380 22.41 -0.39 27.86
CA SER A 380 21.28 -0.09 28.75
C SER A 380 20.76 1.35 28.60
N PHE A 381 21.61 2.33 28.28
CA PHE A 381 21.19 3.69 27.99
C PHE A 381 20.41 3.75 26.67
N GLN A 382 20.90 3.09 25.62
CA GLN A 382 20.24 3.06 24.33
C GLN A 382 18.90 2.31 24.41
N GLN A 383 18.86 1.18 25.13
CA GLN A 383 17.63 0.43 25.40
C GLN A 383 16.64 1.27 26.24
N HIS A 384 17.11 2.00 27.26
CA HIS A 384 16.26 2.92 28.03
C HIS A 384 15.65 4.02 27.14
N CYS A 385 16.45 4.65 26.28
CA CYS A 385 15.97 5.68 25.35
C CYS A 385 14.98 5.12 24.33
N LEU A 386 15.21 3.91 23.80
CA LEU A 386 14.27 3.20 22.93
C LEU A 386 12.95 2.91 23.66
N LEU A 387 13.00 2.41 24.89
CA LEU A 387 11.80 2.22 25.73
C LEU A 387 11.07 3.56 25.96
N HIS A 388 11.78 4.66 26.19
CA HIS A 388 11.18 5.99 26.35
C HIS A 388 10.44 6.45 25.09
N MET A 389 11.05 6.34 23.91
CA MET A 389 10.41 6.65 22.62
C MET A 389 9.22 5.73 22.32
N LEU A 390 9.28 4.46 22.73
CA LEU A 390 8.22 3.47 22.50
C LEU A 390 7.02 3.61 23.46
N ASN A 391 7.20 4.25 24.62
CA ASN A 391 6.10 4.55 25.55
C ASN A 391 5.03 5.46 24.94
N SER A 392 5.32 6.18 23.87
CA SER A 392 4.34 6.97 23.12
C SER A 392 3.13 6.15 22.62
N VAL A 393 3.24 4.83 22.46
CA VAL A 393 2.09 3.95 22.18
C VAL A 393 1.14 3.83 23.38
N ALA A 394 1.66 3.85 24.61
CA ALA A 394 0.83 3.92 25.81
C ALA A 394 0.22 5.33 25.97
N GLY A 395 0.99 6.38 25.70
CA GLY A 395 0.48 7.76 25.70
C GLY A 395 -0.65 7.97 24.68
N LEU A 396 -0.53 7.43 23.45
CA LEU A 396 -1.64 7.41 22.47
C LEU A 396 -2.90 6.72 23.03
N ARG A 397 -2.75 5.62 23.79
CA ARG A 397 -3.91 4.97 24.40
C ARG A 397 -4.55 5.83 25.47
N GLU A 398 -3.74 6.41 26.37
CA GLU A 398 -4.29 7.24 27.46
C GLU A 398 -4.83 8.59 26.97
N TRP A 399 -4.34 9.11 25.83
CA TRP A 399 -4.94 10.25 25.15
C TRP A 399 -6.40 9.96 24.74
N PHE A 400 -6.64 8.83 24.07
CA PHE A 400 -7.98 8.47 23.61
C PHE A 400 -8.87 7.90 24.72
N SER A 401 -8.32 7.35 25.81
CA SER A 401 -9.13 6.88 26.97
C SER A 401 -9.76 8.02 27.78
N GLN A 402 -9.26 9.26 27.65
CA GLN A 402 -9.84 10.47 28.27
C GLN A 402 -11.02 11.07 27.48
N SER A 403 -11.33 10.56 26.28
CA SER A 403 -12.36 11.13 25.40
C SER A 403 -13.68 10.34 25.50
N ASP A 404 -14.57 10.78 26.40
CA ASP A 404 -15.77 10.02 26.78
C ASP A 404 -16.93 10.06 25.75
N GLU A 405 -16.85 10.91 24.72
CA GLU A 405 -17.88 11.02 23.66
C GLU A 405 -17.36 10.73 22.24
N SER A 406 -18.25 10.14 21.44
CA SER A 406 -18.01 9.77 20.05
C SER A 406 -17.95 10.96 19.09
N GLN A 407 -17.15 10.84 18.03
CA GLN A 407 -17.14 11.71 16.85
C GLN A 407 -16.57 13.14 17.01
N VAL A 408 -15.34 13.25 17.52
CA VAL A 408 -14.45 14.31 17.00
C VAL A 408 -14.20 14.00 15.52
N LEU A 409 -14.90 14.71 14.62
CA LEU A 409 -14.74 14.54 13.17
C LEU A 409 -13.25 14.74 12.78
N PRO A 410 -12.59 13.77 12.13
CA PRO A 410 -11.15 13.78 11.87
C PRO A 410 -10.64 15.00 11.08
N ARG A 411 -10.25 16.07 11.77
CA ARG A 411 -9.62 17.27 11.18
C ARG A 411 -8.16 16.99 10.85
N ILE A 412 -7.78 17.28 9.61
CA ILE A 412 -6.42 17.03 9.12
C ILE A 412 -5.38 17.77 9.99
N PRO A 413 -4.27 17.11 10.38
CA PRO A 413 -3.28 17.65 11.31
C PRO A 413 -2.64 18.94 10.81
N VAL A 414 -2.47 19.89 11.73
CA VAL A 414 -1.77 21.14 11.43
C VAL A 414 -0.27 20.95 11.63
N MET A 415 0.54 21.22 10.60
CA MET A 415 1.99 21.35 10.78
C MET A 415 2.31 22.82 11.05
N VAL A 416 2.36 23.19 12.33
CA VAL A 416 2.81 24.51 12.81
C VAL A 416 4.25 24.37 13.33
N ASN A 417 5.09 25.37 13.09
CA ASN A 417 6.36 25.47 13.81
C ASN A 417 6.07 25.91 15.25
N MET A 418 6.46 25.09 16.22
CA MET A 418 6.46 25.46 17.63
C MET A 418 7.22 26.79 17.83
N THR A 419 6.52 27.84 18.24
CA THR A 419 7.16 29.10 18.66
C THR A 419 7.59 28.98 20.13
N PRO A 420 8.88 29.16 20.47
CA PRO A 420 9.33 29.01 21.85
C PRO A 420 8.70 30.08 22.75
N SER A 421 7.90 29.64 23.73
CA SER A 421 7.29 30.52 24.72
C SER A 421 8.33 31.00 25.72
N ALA A 422 8.50 32.32 25.84
CA ALA A 422 9.35 32.91 26.86
C ALA A 422 8.78 32.63 28.25
N SER A 423 9.57 31.96 29.10
CA SER A 423 9.10 31.51 30.41
C SER A 423 8.82 32.67 31.38
N SER A 424 7.69 32.60 32.09
CA SER A 424 7.41 33.46 33.24
C SER A 424 6.94 32.61 34.41
N LYS A 425 7.58 32.75 35.57
CA LYS A 425 7.33 31.96 36.78
C LYS A 425 6.51 32.76 37.80
N LYS A 426 5.36 32.21 38.22
CA LYS A 426 4.87 32.24 39.62
C LYS A 426 3.63 31.36 39.77
N GLY A 427 3.43 30.81 40.96
CA GLY A 427 2.24 30.04 41.33
C GLY A 427 2.00 30.08 42.84
N ARG A 428 0.90 29.48 43.32
CA ARG A 428 0.63 29.22 44.74
C ARG A 428 -0.35 28.04 44.91
N LYS A 429 -0.52 27.56 46.14
CA LYS A 429 -1.18 26.30 46.53
C LYS A 429 -2.54 26.52 47.22
N ALA A 430 -3.24 25.39 47.43
CA ALA A 430 -4.29 25.10 48.41
C ALA A 430 -5.74 25.47 47.98
N GLN A 431 -6.80 24.80 48.49
CA GLN A 431 -6.86 23.78 49.55
C GLN A 431 -7.95 22.72 49.29
N GLU A 432 -7.93 21.62 50.04
CA GLU A 432 -8.91 20.52 50.02
C GLU A 432 -10.24 20.89 50.69
N ASN A 433 -11.29 20.09 50.47
CA ASN A 433 -12.14 19.63 51.58
C ASN A 433 -12.89 18.33 51.27
N THR A 434 -13.30 17.62 52.34
CA THR A 434 -13.72 16.21 52.31
C THR A 434 -15.13 16.03 52.86
N THR A 435 -15.89 15.06 52.31
CA THR A 435 -16.96 14.39 53.07
C THR A 435 -16.93 12.88 52.83
N GLN A 436 -16.94 12.09 53.90
CA GLN A 436 -17.12 10.64 53.90
C GLN A 436 -18.46 10.31 54.57
N THR A 437 -19.06 9.16 54.22
CA THR A 437 -20.07 8.48 55.04
C THR A 437 -19.80 6.97 55.00
N SER A 438 -20.10 6.24 56.08
CA SER A 438 -19.45 4.95 56.39
C SER A 438 -20.37 3.71 56.46
N LEU A 439 -19.70 2.56 56.34
CA LEU A 439 -20.05 1.18 56.78
C LEU A 439 -20.55 1.11 58.26
N PRO A 440 -21.07 -0.02 58.82
CA PRO A 440 -20.79 -1.47 58.58
C PRO A 440 -22.08 -2.35 58.42
N MET A 441 -22.17 -3.69 58.49
CA MET A 441 -21.40 -4.78 59.16
C MET A 441 -21.39 -6.15 58.40
N ASP A 442 -20.57 -7.08 58.93
CA ASP A 442 -20.42 -8.53 58.67
C ASP A 442 -21.25 -9.31 59.78
N PRO A 443 -21.20 -10.67 60.06
CA PRO A 443 -20.33 -11.73 59.52
C PRO A 443 -20.86 -13.20 59.36
N SER A 444 -20.00 -14.06 58.79
CA SER A 444 -19.87 -15.53 59.05
C SER A 444 -20.89 -16.51 58.39
N ARG A 445 -20.68 -17.84 58.24
CA ARG A 445 -19.65 -18.82 58.73
C ARG A 445 -19.75 -20.17 57.94
N HIS A 446 -18.65 -20.93 57.77
CA HIS A 446 -18.49 -22.44 57.73
C HIS A 446 -19.56 -23.39 57.07
N SER A 447 -19.32 -24.62 56.56
CA SER A 447 -18.15 -25.52 56.37
C SER A 447 -18.55 -26.82 55.61
N THR A 448 -17.60 -27.50 54.93
CA THR A 448 -17.58 -28.97 54.61
C THR A 448 -18.72 -29.55 53.71
N VAL A 449 -18.82 -30.87 53.39
CA VAL A 449 -17.98 -31.81 52.57
C VAL A 449 -18.68 -33.19 52.48
N LEU A 450 -18.25 -34.13 51.59
CA LEU A 450 -18.83 -35.47 51.24
C LEU A 450 -19.99 -35.37 50.20
N GLU A 451 -19.99 -36.07 49.04
CA GLU A 451 -20.13 -37.53 48.73
C GLU A 451 -21.61 -38.01 48.87
N GLU A 452 -22.20 -38.89 48.06
CA GLU A 452 -21.67 -39.87 47.07
C GLU A 452 -22.77 -40.31 46.04
N GLU A 453 -22.40 -41.11 45.01
CA GLU A 453 -23.20 -42.08 44.19
C GLU A 453 -24.44 -41.71 43.32
N SER A 454 -24.42 -42.28 42.10
CA SER A 454 -25.54 -42.91 41.34
C SER A 454 -26.62 -42.03 40.66
N ASP A 455 -27.25 -42.34 39.51
CA ASP A 455 -26.95 -43.06 38.22
C ASP A 455 -28.02 -42.55 37.19
N GLU A 456 -28.38 -43.05 35.99
CA GLU A 456 -28.22 -44.24 35.08
C GLU A 456 -28.63 -43.68 33.66
N ASP A 457 -28.36 -44.18 32.44
CA ASP A 457 -27.70 -45.36 31.83
C ASP A 457 -27.40 -45.06 30.32
N ASP A 458 -27.00 -46.08 29.53
CA ASP A 458 -27.21 -46.32 28.08
C ASP A 458 -26.15 -45.89 27.01
N GLU A 459 -25.97 -46.75 25.99
CA GLU A 459 -24.72 -46.94 25.21
C GLU A 459 -24.88 -46.89 23.65
N PHE A 460 -23.78 -47.15 22.93
CA PHE A 460 -23.62 -47.66 21.54
C PHE A 460 -23.37 -46.66 20.39
N LEU A 461 -22.46 -46.93 19.43
CA LEU A 461 -21.08 -47.49 19.49
C LEU A 461 -20.37 -47.20 18.14
N ILE A 462 -19.04 -47.38 18.08
CA ILE A 462 -18.18 -47.21 16.89
C ILE A 462 -17.75 -48.59 16.36
N PRO A 463 -17.47 -48.74 15.05
CA PRO A 463 -16.60 -49.80 14.56
C PRO A 463 -15.39 -49.29 13.73
N GLU A 464 -14.19 -49.45 14.30
CA GLU A 464 -13.00 -49.92 13.56
C GLU A 464 -13.00 -51.48 13.67
N SER A 465 -12.17 -52.31 13.01
CA SER A 465 -11.02 -52.14 12.09
C SER A 465 -11.15 -53.18 10.93
N GLU A 466 -10.14 -53.60 10.16
CA GLU A 466 -8.99 -54.47 10.50
C GLU A 466 -7.88 -54.42 9.41
N GLN A 467 -6.81 -55.23 9.53
CA GLN A 467 -5.59 -55.18 8.71
C GLN A 467 -5.06 -56.58 8.29
N GLU A 468 -4.36 -56.65 7.15
CA GLU A 468 -3.42 -57.74 6.74
C GLU A 468 -4.06 -59.14 6.45
N PRO A 469 -3.38 -60.12 5.80
CA PRO A 469 -1.95 -60.20 5.46
C PRO A 469 -1.60 -60.51 3.98
N SER A 470 -0.29 -60.62 3.73
CA SER A 470 0.38 -60.80 2.43
C SER A 470 0.41 -62.21 1.81
N THR A 471 0.49 -62.28 0.48
CA THR A 471 1.22 -63.33 -0.29
C THR A 471 1.81 -62.77 -1.60
N ARG A 472 2.76 -63.50 -2.20
CA ARG A 472 3.34 -63.24 -3.54
C ARG A 472 3.01 -64.41 -4.48
N GLU A 473 2.87 -64.14 -5.78
CA GLU A 473 3.36 -64.99 -6.88
C GLU A 473 3.32 -64.23 -8.23
N ASP A 474 3.84 -64.82 -9.31
CA ASP A 474 4.44 -64.12 -10.47
C ASP A 474 3.63 -64.13 -11.80
N ALA A 475 4.10 -63.28 -12.75
CA ALA A 475 3.92 -63.32 -14.23
C ALA A 475 2.55 -62.86 -14.80
N GLU A 476 2.41 -62.10 -15.91
CA GLU A 476 3.12 -62.10 -17.21
C GLU A 476 3.10 -60.73 -17.96
N ASN A 477 3.75 -60.68 -19.15
CA ASN A 477 3.89 -59.50 -20.02
C ASN A 477 2.59 -59.05 -20.73
N VAL A 478 2.36 -57.73 -20.79
CA VAL A 478 1.80 -57.07 -22.00
C VAL A 478 2.57 -55.77 -22.32
N LYS A 479 3.18 -55.73 -23.50
CA LYS A 479 3.60 -54.51 -24.24
C LYS A 479 2.59 -54.34 -25.39
N GLN A 480 2.35 -53.20 -26.05
CA GLN A 480 2.99 -51.88 -26.26
C GLN A 480 1.90 -50.99 -26.95
N PRO A 481 2.18 -49.84 -27.60
CA PRO A 481 3.09 -48.70 -27.37
C PRO A 481 2.26 -47.46 -26.90
N GLY A 482 2.70 -46.20 -26.77
CA GLY A 482 3.92 -45.45 -27.08
C GLY A 482 3.55 -44.09 -27.71
N ARG A 483 4.40 -43.05 -27.54
CA ARG A 483 4.10 -41.59 -27.65
C ARG A 483 3.23 -41.05 -26.49
N ASP A 484 3.33 -39.77 -26.13
CA ASP A 484 4.09 -38.67 -26.78
C ASP A 484 5.53 -38.48 -26.29
N GLU A 485 6.26 -37.64 -27.03
CA GLU A 485 7.69 -37.36 -26.86
C GLU A 485 7.90 -36.14 -25.94
N GLU A 486 8.69 -36.28 -24.86
CA GLU A 486 9.26 -35.11 -24.15
C GLU A 486 10.37 -34.49 -25.01
N ASP A 487 9.99 -33.79 -26.08
CA ASP A 487 10.92 -33.01 -26.89
C ASP A 487 11.57 -31.93 -26.00
N SER A 488 12.91 -31.94 -25.93
CA SER A 488 13.64 -31.18 -24.91
C SER A 488 13.64 -29.70 -25.27
N ASP A 489 12.62 -28.98 -24.81
CA ASP A 489 12.22 -27.65 -25.30
C ASP A 489 13.15 -26.48 -24.90
N HIS A 490 14.45 -26.76 -24.75
CA HIS A 490 15.49 -25.81 -24.38
C HIS A 490 15.52 -24.62 -25.36
N ILE A 491 15.60 -23.40 -24.82
CA ILE A 491 15.85 -22.18 -25.60
C ILE A 491 17.37 -21.97 -25.65
N ASP A 492 17.94 -21.62 -26.81
CA ASP A 492 19.35 -21.26 -26.89
C ASP A 492 19.57 -19.84 -26.33
N LEU A 493 19.92 -19.78 -25.04
CA LEU A 493 20.17 -18.55 -24.30
C LEU A 493 21.55 -17.91 -24.60
N SER A 494 22.36 -18.48 -25.51
CA SER A 494 23.65 -17.88 -25.89
C SER A 494 23.48 -16.53 -26.60
N GLY A 495 24.50 -15.66 -26.56
CA GLY A 495 24.47 -14.36 -27.25
C GLY A 495 23.56 -13.29 -26.64
N PHE A 496 22.62 -13.66 -25.77
CA PHE A 496 21.94 -12.70 -24.91
C PHE A 496 22.92 -12.10 -23.91
N SER A 497 22.91 -10.77 -23.83
CA SER A 497 23.61 -10.03 -22.79
C SER A 497 22.78 -8.83 -22.36
N GLY A 498 22.86 -8.52 -21.08
CA GLY A 498 22.43 -7.26 -20.48
C GLY A 498 23.59 -6.72 -19.65
N ASN A 499 23.59 -5.42 -19.38
CA ASN A 499 24.72 -4.76 -18.74
C ASN A 499 24.83 -5.04 -17.22
N LEU A 500 23.74 -5.46 -16.58
CA LEU A 500 23.74 -5.90 -15.19
C LEU A 500 24.12 -7.38 -15.16
N ARG A 501 25.19 -7.73 -14.43
CA ARG A 501 25.70 -9.11 -14.47
C ARG A 501 24.69 -10.09 -13.86
N ARG A 502 24.56 -11.27 -14.47
CA ARG A 502 23.95 -12.42 -13.80
C ARG A 502 24.97 -13.03 -12.84
N ASP A 503 24.55 -13.34 -11.61
CA ASP A 503 25.40 -14.02 -10.62
C ASP A 503 24.51 -14.81 -9.65
N ASP A 504 24.52 -16.13 -9.77
CA ASP A 504 23.54 -16.97 -9.07
C ASP A 504 23.87 -17.19 -7.57
N ARG A 505 24.99 -16.68 -7.06
CA ARG A 505 25.46 -16.84 -5.65
C ARG A 505 24.78 -15.84 -4.69
N ASP A 506 24.38 -16.27 -3.50
CA ASP A 506 23.61 -15.44 -2.55
C ASP A 506 24.33 -14.19 -2.02
N ASN A 507 25.66 -14.24 -1.87
CA ASN A 507 26.47 -13.12 -1.37
C ASN A 507 26.94 -12.15 -2.46
N SER A 508 26.50 -12.34 -3.71
CA SER A 508 26.87 -11.46 -4.82
C SER A 508 26.18 -10.09 -4.73
N ARG A 509 26.90 -9.07 -5.22
CA ARG A 509 26.47 -7.67 -5.23
C ARG A 509 26.44 -7.10 -6.64
N ASP A 510 25.58 -6.12 -6.86
CA ASP A 510 25.34 -5.44 -8.14
C ASP A 510 25.10 -6.45 -9.28
N CYS A 511 24.10 -7.30 -9.06
CA CYS A 511 23.79 -8.42 -9.95
C CYS A 511 22.31 -8.83 -9.86
N TRP A 512 21.88 -9.62 -10.84
CA TRP A 512 20.60 -10.32 -10.84
C TRP A 512 20.77 -11.84 -10.90
N ARG A 513 19.71 -12.57 -10.55
CA ARG A 513 19.51 -13.97 -10.90
C ARG A 513 18.03 -14.28 -11.08
N ILE A 514 17.71 -15.48 -11.55
CA ILE A 514 16.33 -15.98 -11.59
C ILE A 514 15.87 -16.25 -10.14
N SER A 515 14.66 -15.80 -9.76
CA SER A 515 14.03 -16.25 -8.52
C SER A 515 13.23 -17.52 -8.77
N ASP A 516 13.20 -18.42 -7.79
CA ASP A 516 12.18 -19.48 -7.77
C ASP A 516 10.78 -18.84 -7.79
N GLY A 517 9.89 -19.39 -8.63
CA GLY A 517 8.48 -19.02 -8.69
C GLY A 517 7.68 -19.45 -7.47
N ASN A 518 8.14 -20.47 -6.74
CA ASN A 518 7.49 -20.93 -5.50
C ASN A 518 7.57 -19.92 -4.34
N ASN A 519 8.52 -18.97 -4.40
CA ASN A 519 8.59 -17.83 -3.48
C ASN A 519 7.35 -16.92 -3.55
N PHE A 520 6.55 -17.03 -4.61
CA PHE A 520 5.36 -16.22 -4.86
C PHE A 520 4.09 -17.07 -4.81
N ARG A 521 3.04 -16.54 -4.16
CA ARG A 521 1.72 -17.18 -4.12
C ARG A 521 0.74 -16.52 -5.10
N VAL A 522 0.11 -17.35 -5.92
CA VAL A 522 -0.79 -16.96 -7.02
C VAL A 522 -2.17 -17.58 -6.83
N ARG A 523 -3.21 -17.04 -7.48
CA ARG A 523 -4.58 -17.58 -7.37
C ARG A 523 -4.62 -19.05 -7.82
N SER A 524 -5.16 -19.93 -6.98
CA SER A 524 -5.37 -21.34 -7.32
C SER A 524 -6.46 -21.50 -8.39
N LYS A 525 -6.62 -22.72 -8.91
CA LYS A 525 -7.75 -23.07 -9.81
C LYS A 525 -9.12 -22.83 -9.14
N ASN A 526 -9.20 -22.97 -7.83
CA ASN A 526 -10.43 -22.89 -7.05
C ASN A 526 -10.71 -21.50 -6.47
N PHE A 527 -9.80 -20.52 -6.65
CA PHE A 527 -9.84 -19.18 -6.02
C PHE A 527 -11.19 -18.45 -6.16
N VAL A 528 -11.94 -18.70 -7.23
CA VAL A 528 -13.31 -18.17 -7.44
C VAL A 528 -14.23 -18.52 -6.26
N TYR A 529 -14.10 -19.73 -5.73
CA TYR A 529 -14.87 -20.25 -4.59
C TYR A 529 -14.14 -19.99 -3.26
N ASP A 530 -12.96 -20.57 -3.09
CA ASP A 530 -12.27 -20.72 -1.79
C ASP A 530 -11.28 -19.59 -1.44
N LYS A 531 -10.98 -18.69 -2.38
CA LYS A 531 -9.92 -17.66 -2.30
C LYS A 531 -8.49 -18.22 -2.05
N SER A 532 -8.26 -19.51 -2.28
CA SER A 532 -6.97 -20.14 -1.98
C SER A 532 -5.86 -19.74 -2.97
N LYS A 533 -4.62 -19.67 -2.45
CA LYS A 533 -3.44 -19.28 -3.23
C LYS A 533 -2.34 -20.33 -3.09
N VAL A 534 -1.77 -20.75 -4.21
CA VAL A 534 -0.74 -21.80 -4.31
C VAL A 534 0.63 -21.21 -4.68
N PRO A 535 1.76 -21.90 -4.41
CA PRO A 535 3.06 -21.56 -4.98
C PRO A 535 2.99 -21.53 -6.52
N ALA A 536 3.72 -20.62 -7.17
CA ALA A 536 3.48 -20.33 -8.59
C ALA A 536 4.19 -21.26 -9.60
N GLY A 537 5.14 -22.10 -9.16
CA GLY A 537 5.86 -23.06 -10.02
C GLY A 537 6.67 -22.41 -11.15
N LYS A 538 6.93 -23.18 -12.23
CA LYS A 538 7.73 -22.70 -13.39
C LYS A 538 6.99 -21.57 -14.14
N PRO A 539 7.64 -20.40 -14.35
CA PRO A 539 7.10 -19.31 -15.16
C PRO A 539 6.83 -19.70 -16.64
N LEU A 540 6.13 -18.82 -17.35
CA LEU A 540 5.75 -18.98 -18.76
C LEU A 540 6.87 -18.56 -19.75
N MET A 541 7.83 -17.76 -19.30
CA MET A 541 8.89 -17.18 -20.12
C MET A 541 10.22 -17.19 -19.35
N GLU A 542 11.34 -17.27 -20.07
CA GLU A 542 12.68 -17.35 -19.48
C GLU A 542 13.37 -15.98 -19.50
N LEU A 543 13.97 -15.59 -18.36
CA LEU A 543 14.68 -14.31 -18.22
C LEU A 543 16.10 -14.42 -18.79
N VAL A 544 16.33 -13.79 -19.94
CA VAL A 544 17.62 -13.85 -20.66
C VAL A 544 18.59 -12.75 -20.29
N ALA A 545 18.09 -11.54 -20.06
CA ALA A 545 18.90 -10.36 -19.80
C ALA A 545 18.20 -9.40 -18.85
N VAL A 546 19.00 -8.66 -18.07
CA VAL A 546 18.57 -7.49 -17.31
C VAL A 546 19.53 -6.34 -17.62
N ASP A 547 18.97 -5.19 -17.92
CA ASP A 547 19.71 -3.96 -18.14
C ASP A 547 19.38 -2.91 -17.06
N TRP A 548 20.40 -2.15 -16.68
CA TRP A 548 20.36 -1.08 -15.70
C TRP A 548 20.94 0.20 -16.32
N PHE A 549 20.07 1.17 -16.62
CA PHE A 549 20.42 2.40 -17.33
C PHE A 549 20.14 3.66 -16.51
N LYS A 550 20.85 4.75 -16.83
CA LYS A 550 20.58 6.10 -16.31
C LYS A 550 20.73 7.19 -17.38
N ASP A 551 19.84 8.18 -17.38
CA ASP A 551 19.90 9.33 -18.30
C ASP A 551 19.26 10.58 -17.66
N THR A 552 19.67 11.75 -18.15
CA THR A 552 19.01 13.06 -18.00
C THR A 552 17.56 13.09 -18.52
N LYS A 553 17.21 12.23 -19.48
CA LYS A 553 15.85 12.07 -20.05
C LYS A 553 15.22 10.74 -19.60
N ARG A 554 13.89 10.62 -19.69
CA ARG A 554 13.19 9.34 -19.50
C ARG A 554 13.43 8.45 -20.73
N MET A 555 13.68 7.16 -20.50
CA MET A 555 14.00 6.18 -21.55
C MET A 555 12.76 5.36 -21.93
N ASP A 556 12.06 5.80 -22.98
CA ASP A 556 10.88 5.13 -23.55
C ASP A 556 11.27 4.29 -24.78
N HIS A 557 10.56 3.20 -25.05
CA HIS A 557 10.74 2.32 -26.23
C HIS A 557 12.19 1.81 -26.41
N VAL A 558 12.75 1.22 -25.36
CA VAL A 558 14.13 0.70 -25.31
C VAL A 558 14.42 -0.42 -26.32
N ALA A 559 13.39 -1.11 -26.86
CA ALA A 559 13.55 -2.09 -27.94
C ALA A 559 14.08 -1.50 -29.26
N ARG A 560 14.05 -0.18 -29.46
CA ARG A 560 14.66 0.47 -30.65
C ARG A 560 16.18 0.38 -30.70
N ARG A 561 16.84 0.26 -29.55
CA ARG A 561 18.30 0.36 -29.46
C ARG A 561 18.99 -0.81 -30.14
N LYS A 562 20.01 -0.53 -30.97
CA LYS A 562 20.85 -1.55 -31.59
C LYS A 562 21.48 -2.45 -30.52
N GLY A 563 21.47 -3.77 -30.75
CA GLY A 563 22.02 -4.76 -29.82
C GLY A 563 21.16 -5.00 -28.56
N CYS A 564 19.96 -4.41 -28.48
CA CYS A 564 18.98 -4.73 -27.43
C CYS A 564 18.59 -6.21 -27.51
N ALA A 565 18.40 -6.87 -26.36
CA ALA A 565 18.06 -8.30 -26.29
C ALA A 565 16.79 -8.68 -27.10
N VAL A 566 15.87 -7.74 -27.32
CA VAL A 566 14.70 -7.91 -28.20
C VAL A 566 15.09 -8.22 -29.65
N GLN A 567 16.19 -7.66 -30.14
CA GLN A 567 16.70 -7.87 -31.50
C GLN A 567 17.33 -9.26 -31.62
N VAL A 568 18.19 -9.63 -30.66
CA VAL A 568 18.79 -10.97 -30.57
C VAL A 568 17.71 -12.07 -30.47
N ALA A 569 16.65 -11.83 -29.70
CA ALA A 569 15.50 -12.74 -29.62
C ALA A 569 14.77 -12.87 -30.96
N ALA A 570 14.54 -11.75 -31.66
CA ALA A 570 13.88 -11.76 -32.97
C ALA A 570 14.70 -12.49 -34.05
N GLU A 571 16.03 -12.34 -34.04
CA GLU A 571 16.96 -13.10 -34.89
C GLU A 571 16.90 -14.61 -34.61
N LYS A 572 16.74 -15.00 -33.34
CA LYS A 572 16.51 -16.40 -32.93
C LYS A 572 15.05 -16.88 -33.10
N GLY A 573 14.17 -16.07 -33.68
CA GLY A 573 12.76 -16.42 -33.91
C GLY A 573 11.91 -16.52 -32.64
N LEU A 574 12.36 -15.93 -31.52
CA LEU A 574 11.69 -15.96 -30.22
C LEU A 574 10.76 -14.74 -30.05
N PHE A 575 9.68 -14.91 -29.28
CA PHE A 575 8.85 -13.79 -28.82
C PHE A 575 9.41 -13.20 -27.52
N THR A 576 9.49 -11.87 -27.42
CA THR A 576 10.01 -11.16 -26.24
C THR A 576 8.94 -10.35 -25.52
N LEU A 577 8.93 -10.41 -24.19
CA LEU A 577 8.29 -9.41 -23.34
C LEU A 577 9.39 -8.59 -22.64
N ALA A 578 9.50 -7.31 -22.99
CA ALA A 578 10.40 -6.37 -22.34
C ALA A 578 9.62 -5.55 -21.30
N ILE A 579 10.07 -5.55 -20.04
CA ILE A 579 9.43 -4.79 -18.95
C ILE A 579 10.44 -3.76 -18.43
N ASN A 580 10.17 -2.48 -18.67
CA ASN A 580 11.03 -1.36 -18.28
C ASN A 580 10.42 -0.65 -17.07
N LEU A 581 11.03 -0.82 -15.89
CA LEU A 581 10.66 -0.06 -14.70
C LEU A 581 11.38 1.29 -14.72
N GLN A 582 10.64 2.35 -15.04
CA GLN A 582 11.15 3.71 -15.16
C GLN A 582 11.05 4.45 -13.82
N VAL A 583 12.18 5.02 -13.40
CA VAL A 583 12.36 5.81 -12.18
C VAL A 583 12.73 7.24 -12.59
N PRO A 584 11.76 8.13 -12.80
CA PRO A 584 12.05 9.51 -13.19
C PRO A 584 12.57 10.33 -11.99
N GLY A 585 13.43 11.31 -12.25
CA GLY A 585 14.05 12.12 -11.20
C GLY A 585 15.02 13.16 -11.76
N THR A 586 15.96 13.65 -10.92
CA THR A 586 17.11 14.46 -11.39
C THR A 586 18.05 13.65 -12.29
N THR A 587 18.13 12.34 -12.00
CA THR A 587 18.62 11.31 -12.90
C THR A 587 17.47 10.33 -13.09
N ASN A 588 17.09 10.03 -14.32
CA ASN A 588 16.11 9.00 -14.60
C ASN A 588 16.83 7.66 -14.67
N TYR A 589 16.34 6.65 -13.96
CA TYR A 589 16.85 5.28 -14.07
C TYR A 589 15.84 4.39 -14.80
N SER A 590 16.34 3.37 -15.48
CA SER A 590 15.54 2.40 -16.23
C SER A 590 16.11 1.02 -15.93
N MET A 591 15.29 0.15 -15.33
CA MET A 591 15.63 -1.25 -15.07
C MET A 591 14.78 -2.12 -16.00
N VAL A 592 15.40 -2.74 -17.00
CA VAL A 592 14.71 -3.47 -18.07
C VAL A 592 14.93 -4.97 -17.91
N PHE A 593 13.83 -5.73 -17.89
CA PHE A 593 13.82 -7.19 -17.83
C PHE A 593 13.36 -7.76 -19.16
N TYR A 594 14.17 -8.65 -19.75
CA TYR A 594 13.88 -9.28 -21.04
C TYR A 594 13.51 -10.74 -20.84
N PHE A 595 12.22 -11.04 -20.97
CA PHE A 595 11.68 -12.39 -20.90
C PHE A 595 11.40 -12.92 -22.32
N VAL A 596 11.78 -14.16 -22.63
CA VAL A 596 11.56 -14.77 -23.96
C VAL A 596 10.78 -16.08 -23.89
N THR A 597 10.13 -16.43 -24.99
CA THR A 597 9.55 -17.76 -25.23
C THR A 597 9.60 -18.10 -26.72
N LYS A 598 9.58 -19.39 -27.09
CA LYS A 598 9.61 -19.82 -28.49
C LYS A 598 8.36 -19.38 -29.25
N LYS A 599 7.17 -19.60 -28.68
CA LYS A 599 5.87 -19.23 -29.25
C LYS A 599 4.87 -18.89 -28.14
N LEU A 600 3.98 -17.93 -28.40
CA LEU A 600 2.82 -17.70 -27.53
C LEU A 600 1.80 -18.82 -27.74
N VAL A 601 1.36 -19.46 -26.66
CA VAL A 601 0.33 -20.51 -26.72
C VAL A 601 -0.99 -19.89 -27.19
N PRO A 602 -1.62 -20.38 -28.28
CA PRO A 602 -2.88 -19.82 -28.80
C PRO A 602 -3.99 -19.78 -27.75
N ASN A 603 -4.80 -18.71 -27.77
CA ASN A 603 -5.91 -18.42 -26.86
C ASN A 603 -5.54 -18.25 -25.37
N SER A 604 -4.28 -18.48 -24.99
CA SER A 604 -3.80 -18.32 -23.62
C SER A 604 -3.99 -16.89 -23.09
N LEU A 605 -4.11 -16.75 -21.78
CA LEU A 605 -4.22 -15.43 -21.12
C LEU A 605 -3.03 -14.52 -21.47
N LEU A 606 -1.82 -15.07 -21.64
CA LEU A 606 -0.64 -14.32 -22.05
C LEU A 606 -0.76 -13.83 -23.51
N GLN A 607 -1.22 -14.67 -24.44
CA GLN A 607 -1.43 -14.26 -25.84
C GLN A 607 -2.53 -13.20 -25.94
N ARG A 608 -3.66 -13.38 -25.24
CA ARG A 608 -4.74 -12.37 -25.15
C ARG A 608 -4.29 -11.06 -24.50
N PHE A 609 -3.30 -11.10 -23.60
CA PHE A 609 -2.69 -9.90 -23.02
C PHE A 609 -1.71 -9.19 -23.98
N VAL A 610 -0.93 -9.97 -24.73
CA VAL A 610 0.00 -9.43 -25.73
C VAL A 610 -0.76 -8.75 -26.88
N ASP A 611 -1.81 -9.39 -27.39
CA ASP A 611 -2.55 -8.92 -28.58
C ASP A 611 -3.80 -8.07 -28.26
N GLY A 612 -4.19 -7.95 -26.98
CA GLY A 612 -5.31 -7.14 -26.54
C GLY A 612 -5.07 -5.62 -26.61
N ASP A 613 -5.99 -4.84 -26.05
CA ASP A 613 -5.86 -3.39 -25.92
C ASP A 613 -5.22 -2.96 -24.59
N ASP A 614 -4.90 -1.68 -24.48
CA ASP A 614 -4.30 -1.11 -23.28
C ASP A 614 -5.25 -1.12 -22.08
N GLU A 615 -6.56 -1.21 -22.27
CA GLU A 615 -7.53 -1.26 -21.16
C GLU A 615 -7.51 -2.65 -20.52
N PHE A 616 -7.57 -3.70 -21.32
CA PHE A 616 -7.35 -5.08 -20.90
C PHE A 616 -5.98 -5.21 -20.22
N ARG A 617 -4.90 -4.73 -20.85
CA ARG A 617 -3.55 -4.79 -20.25
C ARG A 617 -3.48 -4.06 -18.91
N ASN A 618 -4.00 -2.82 -18.83
CA ASN A 618 -4.02 -2.05 -17.59
C ASN A 618 -4.86 -2.74 -16.48
N SER A 619 -5.94 -3.43 -16.85
CA SER A 619 -6.81 -4.15 -15.91
C SER A 619 -6.20 -5.44 -15.35
N ARG A 620 -5.23 -6.05 -16.05
CA ARG A 620 -4.68 -7.38 -15.72
C ARG A 620 -3.20 -7.40 -15.30
N PHE A 621 -2.36 -6.45 -15.71
CA PHE A 621 -0.92 -6.54 -15.47
C PHE A 621 -0.56 -6.39 -13.97
N LYS A 622 0.09 -7.42 -13.40
CA LYS A 622 0.49 -7.49 -11.98
C LYS A 622 2.00 -7.53 -11.80
N LEU A 623 2.44 -6.95 -10.69
CA LEU A 623 3.73 -7.20 -10.04
C LEU A 623 3.50 -7.73 -8.63
N ILE A 624 4.20 -8.80 -8.26
CA ILE A 624 4.37 -9.26 -6.88
C ILE A 624 5.80 -8.93 -6.45
N PRO A 625 6.01 -7.92 -5.58
CA PRO A 625 7.30 -7.68 -4.98
C PRO A 625 7.52 -8.59 -3.75
N SER A 626 8.77 -8.79 -3.38
CA SER A 626 9.18 -9.32 -2.09
C SER A 626 10.57 -8.76 -1.74
N VAL A 627 10.89 -8.65 -0.45
CA VAL A 627 12.18 -8.12 0.02
C VAL A 627 12.83 -9.13 0.98
N PRO A 628 13.45 -10.21 0.46
CA PRO A 628 14.14 -11.21 1.27
C PRO A 628 15.14 -10.61 2.25
N LYS A 629 15.93 -9.62 1.82
CA LYS A 629 16.94 -8.95 2.66
C LYS A 629 16.69 -7.45 2.66
N GLY A 630 16.42 -6.88 3.83
CA GLY A 630 16.24 -5.44 4.01
C GLY A 630 15.68 -5.10 5.38
N SER A 631 15.84 -3.84 5.79
CA SER A 631 15.27 -3.29 7.03
C SER A 631 13.73 -3.35 7.04
N TRP A 632 13.13 -3.41 8.23
CA TRP A 632 11.66 -3.45 8.39
C TRP A 632 10.95 -2.31 7.66
N ILE A 633 11.48 -1.08 7.73
CA ILE A 633 10.93 0.10 7.02
C ILE A 633 10.79 -0.14 5.51
N VAL A 634 11.78 -0.77 4.86
CA VAL A 634 11.72 -1.09 3.42
C VAL A 634 10.74 -2.22 3.14
N ARG A 635 10.81 -3.32 3.92
CA ARG A 635 9.87 -4.45 3.82
C ARG A 635 8.41 -4.00 3.95
N GLN A 636 8.12 -3.05 4.85
CA GLN A 636 6.79 -2.45 5.06
C GLN A 636 6.40 -1.38 4.00
N SER A 637 7.39 -0.72 3.39
CA SER A 637 7.17 0.25 2.29
C SER A 637 6.77 -0.46 1.01
N VAL A 638 7.58 -1.44 0.58
CA VAL A 638 7.41 -2.21 -0.64
C VAL A 638 6.29 -3.23 -0.50
N GLY A 639 6.19 -3.87 0.66
CA GLY A 639 5.20 -4.91 0.93
C GLY A 639 5.47 -6.22 0.19
N SER A 640 4.48 -7.13 0.24
CA SER A 640 4.50 -8.41 -0.49
C SER A 640 3.20 -8.75 -1.22
N THR A 641 2.20 -7.85 -1.19
CA THR A 641 0.92 -8.06 -1.88
C THR A 641 1.03 -7.79 -3.39
N PRO A 642 0.46 -8.62 -4.26
CA PRO A 642 0.34 -8.33 -5.70
C PRO A 642 -0.35 -6.98 -5.96
N CYS A 643 0.30 -6.12 -6.75
CA CYS A 643 -0.25 -4.83 -7.19
C CYS A 643 -0.62 -4.88 -8.68
N LEU A 644 -1.79 -4.33 -9.03
CA LEU A 644 -2.19 -4.10 -10.44
C LEU A 644 -1.54 -2.81 -10.95
N LEU A 645 -0.35 -2.93 -11.55
CA LEU A 645 0.45 -1.78 -11.99
C LEU A 645 -0.36 -0.85 -12.91
N GLY A 646 -1.13 -1.41 -13.84
CA GLY A 646 -1.97 -0.64 -14.77
C GLY A 646 -3.16 0.09 -14.14
N LYS A 647 -3.49 -0.19 -12.87
CA LYS A 647 -4.37 0.67 -12.07
C LYS A 647 -3.58 1.74 -11.29
N ALA A 648 -2.39 1.41 -10.76
CA ALA A 648 -1.66 2.26 -9.81
C ALA A 648 -0.61 3.24 -10.39
N VAL A 649 0.00 2.95 -11.55
CA VAL A 649 1.05 3.77 -12.22
C VAL A 649 0.78 3.87 -13.73
N ASP A 650 1.18 4.97 -14.37
CA ASP A 650 1.08 5.12 -15.83
C ASP A 650 1.96 4.08 -16.52
N ILE A 651 1.42 3.47 -17.57
CA ILE A 651 2.11 2.47 -18.38
C ILE A 651 1.91 2.82 -19.85
N THR A 652 3.00 2.73 -20.63
CA THR A 652 2.96 2.79 -22.09
C THR A 652 3.26 1.40 -22.63
N TYR A 653 2.47 0.94 -23.61
CA TYR A 653 2.64 -0.37 -24.23
C TYR A 653 3.09 -0.19 -25.67
N VAL A 654 4.12 -0.95 -26.10
CA VAL A 654 4.63 -0.89 -27.47
C VAL A 654 4.70 -2.28 -28.08
N ARG A 655 3.75 -2.60 -28.95
CA ARG A 655 3.68 -3.87 -29.69
C ARG A 655 4.52 -3.78 -30.96
N GLY A 656 5.67 -4.45 -31.00
CA GLY A 656 6.38 -4.75 -32.24
C GLY A 656 5.82 -6.02 -32.91
N ALA A 657 6.52 -6.55 -33.92
CA ALA A 657 6.15 -7.84 -34.53
C ALA A 657 6.37 -9.02 -33.56
N ASN A 658 7.62 -9.21 -33.13
CA ASN A 658 8.03 -10.34 -32.27
C ASN A 658 8.17 -9.94 -30.79
N TYR A 659 7.61 -8.79 -30.37
CA TYR A 659 7.68 -8.36 -28.97
C TYR A 659 6.49 -7.50 -28.54
N LEU A 660 6.32 -7.43 -27.22
CA LEU A 660 5.61 -6.36 -26.52
C LEU A 660 6.56 -5.75 -25.48
N GLU A 661 6.68 -4.43 -25.49
CA GLU A 661 7.38 -3.66 -24.46
C GLU A 661 6.37 -2.97 -23.52
N ILE A 662 6.73 -2.90 -22.24
CA ILE A 662 5.91 -2.32 -21.16
C ILE A 662 6.78 -1.30 -20.40
N ASP A 663 6.61 -0.02 -20.74
CA ASP A 663 7.22 1.12 -20.03
C ASP A 663 6.36 1.49 -18.81
N VAL A 664 6.86 1.23 -17.59
CA VAL A 664 6.14 1.47 -16.33
C VAL A 664 6.70 2.71 -15.63
N ASP A 665 5.97 3.83 -15.67
CA ASP A 665 6.37 5.10 -15.05
C ASP A 665 6.04 5.11 -13.56
N ILE A 666 7.01 4.76 -12.71
CA ILE A 666 6.80 4.69 -11.25
C ILE A 666 6.54 6.09 -10.65
N GLY A 667 7.14 7.14 -11.21
CA GLY A 667 7.00 8.52 -10.72
C GLY A 667 5.65 9.16 -11.01
N SER A 668 4.84 8.58 -11.89
CA SER A 668 3.44 8.95 -12.12
C SER A 668 2.53 8.81 -10.88
N SER A 669 3.00 8.12 -9.83
CA SER A 669 2.30 7.93 -8.55
C SER A 669 3.13 8.47 -7.39
N THR A 670 2.59 9.46 -6.69
CA THR A 670 3.17 10.08 -5.48
C THR A 670 3.58 9.04 -4.42
N VAL A 671 2.67 8.09 -4.13
CA VAL A 671 2.87 7.00 -3.17
C VAL A 671 4.01 6.08 -3.62
N ALA A 672 4.04 5.71 -4.90
CA ALA A 672 5.10 4.84 -5.43
C ALA A 672 6.47 5.53 -5.41
N ASN A 673 6.51 6.81 -5.79
CA ASN A 673 7.71 7.65 -5.72
C ASN A 673 8.22 7.83 -4.27
N GLY A 674 7.31 7.96 -3.29
CA GLY A 674 7.66 8.01 -1.86
C GLY A 674 8.27 6.69 -1.34
N VAL A 675 7.69 5.53 -1.70
CA VAL A 675 8.31 4.21 -1.44
C VAL A 675 9.71 4.14 -2.07
N LEU A 676 9.83 4.59 -3.31
CA LEU A 676 11.08 4.54 -4.08
C LEU A 676 12.17 5.43 -3.47
N GLY A 677 11.83 6.62 -2.96
CA GLY A 677 12.78 7.50 -2.26
C GLY A 677 13.36 6.90 -0.97
N LEU A 678 12.60 6.03 -0.28
CA LEU A 678 13.10 5.22 0.83
C LEU A 678 14.01 4.09 0.32
N VAL A 679 13.57 3.33 -0.69
CA VAL A 679 14.31 2.20 -1.29
C VAL A 679 15.66 2.63 -1.84
N CYS A 680 15.71 3.66 -2.71
CA CYS A 680 16.94 4.14 -3.34
C CYS A 680 18.00 4.62 -2.35
N GLY A 681 17.59 5.07 -1.14
CA GLY A 681 18.53 5.48 -0.09
C GLY A 681 19.31 4.32 0.55
N VAL A 682 18.84 3.08 0.40
CA VAL A 682 19.46 1.88 1.02
C VAL A 682 19.61 0.70 0.05
N ILE A 683 19.37 0.90 -1.25
CA ILE A 683 19.31 -0.15 -2.28
C ILE A 683 20.53 -1.09 -2.30
N THR A 684 21.71 -0.58 -1.97
CA THR A 684 22.98 -1.33 -1.88
C THR A 684 23.03 -2.34 -0.72
N THR A 685 22.05 -2.34 0.19
CA THR A 685 21.88 -3.31 1.29
C THR A 685 20.71 -4.28 1.06
N LEU A 686 19.90 -4.06 0.03
CA LEU A 686 18.69 -4.84 -0.23
C LEU A 686 18.95 -6.07 -1.11
N VAL A 687 18.10 -7.09 -0.94
CA VAL A 687 17.79 -8.09 -1.97
C VAL A 687 16.30 -7.98 -2.22
N VAL A 688 15.91 -7.81 -3.48
CA VAL A 688 14.52 -7.59 -3.91
C VAL A 688 14.15 -8.63 -4.95
N ASP A 689 13.06 -9.34 -4.69
CA ASP A 689 12.44 -10.30 -5.59
C ASP A 689 11.24 -9.64 -6.27
N MET A 690 11.07 -9.87 -7.57
CA MET A 690 9.95 -9.35 -8.36
C MET A 690 9.44 -10.42 -9.32
N ALA A 691 8.13 -10.68 -9.27
CA ALA A 691 7.45 -11.56 -10.22
C ALA A 691 6.36 -10.81 -10.98
N PHE A 692 6.36 -10.96 -12.30
CA PHE A 692 5.38 -10.37 -13.20
C PHE A 692 4.36 -11.42 -13.63
N LEU A 693 3.08 -11.06 -13.71
CA LEU A 693 2.01 -11.96 -14.16
C LEU A 693 0.82 -11.21 -14.75
N VAL A 694 -0.05 -11.94 -15.46
CA VAL A 694 -1.36 -11.46 -15.90
C VAL A 694 -2.41 -11.97 -14.92
N GLN A 695 -3.28 -11.10 -14.41
CA GLN A 695 -4.34 -11.49 -13.49
C GLN A 695 -5.38 -12.36 -14.19
N GLY A 696 -5.68 -13.54 -13.64
CA GLY A 696 -6.79 -14.40 -14.04
C GLY A 696 -8.07 -14.04 -13.28
N ASN A 697 -9.19 -13.89 -14.00
CA ASN A 697 -10.49 -13.51 -13.43
C ASN A 697 -11.57 -14.59 -13.62
N THR A 698 -11.53 -15.35 -14.71
CA THR A 698 -12.46 -16.47 -14.97
C THR A 698 -11.85 -17.81 -14.55
N TYR A 699 -12.66 -18.86 -14.43
CA TYR A 699 -12.18 -20.21 -14.11
C TYR A 699 -11.16 -20.74 -15.15
N GLU A 700 -11.40 -20.49 -16.44
CA GLU A 700 -10.47 -20.83 -17.54
C GLU A 700 -9.16 -20.03 -17.53
N GLU A 701 -9.06 -18.99 -16.70
CA GLU A 701 -7.86 -18.16 -16.50
C GLU A 701 -7.09 -18.56 -15.23
N LEU A 702 -7.47 -19.67 -14.58
CA LEU A 702 -6.89 -20.15 -13.33
C LEU A 702 -6.36 -21.60 -13.42
N PRO A 703 -5.28 -21.95 -12.69
CA PRO A 703 -4.52 -21.12 -11.77
C PRO A 703 -3.73 -20.00 -12.48
N GLU A 704 -3.50 -18.90 -11.78
CA GLU A 704 -2.59 -17.84 -12.25
C GLU A 704 -1.16 -18.39 -12.40
N ARG A 705 -0.44 -17.97 -13.44
CA ARG A 705 0.97 -18.33 -13.67
C ARG A 705 1.83 -17.08 -13.85
N LEU A 706 3.07 -17.15 -13.39
CA LEU A 706 4.05 -16.08 -13.61
C LEU A 706 4.43 -16.00 -15.09
N ILE A 707 4.57 -14.78 -15.60
CA ILE A 707 5.32 -14.53 -16.83
C ILE A 707 6.79 -14.90 -16.59
N GLY A 708 7.37 -14.33 -15.53
CA GLY A 708 8.76 -14.50 -15.14
C GLY A 708 9.04 -13.86 -13.78
N ALA A 709 10.17 -14.23 -13.17
CA ALA A 709 10.59 -13.70 -11.87
C ALA A 709 12.12 -13.46 -11.83
N VAL A 710 12.51 -12.42 -11.08
CA VAL A 710 13.89 -11.96 -10.93
C VAL A 710 14.21 -11.69 -9.47
N ARG A 711 15.43 -12.01 -9.05
CA ARG A 711 16.06 -11.54 -7.81
C ARG A 711 17.14 -10.53 -8.17
N MET A 712 17.09 -9.34 -7.56
CA MET A 712 18.13 -8.32 -7.68
C MET A 712 18.86 -8.18 -6.34
N SER A 713 20.19 -8.23 -6.35
CA SER A 713 21.00 -8.27 -5.13
C SER A 713 21.95 -7.08 -5.04
N HIS A 714 21.78 -6.27 -4.00
CA HIS A 714 22.67 -5.18 -3.61
C HIS A 714 23.05 -4.22 -4.76
N ILE A 715 22.04 -3.82 -5.56
CA ILE A 715 22.19 -2.97 -6.75
C ILE A 715 22.75 -1.60 -6.39
N GLU A 716 23.65 -1.06 -7.23
CA GLU A 716 24.29 0.23 -7.01
C GLU A 716 23.80 1.28 -8.03
N LEU A 717 23.44 2.49 -7.57
CA LEU A 717 23.00 3.59 -8.45
C LEU A 717 24.16 4.12 -9.34
N SER A 718 25.39 3.88 -8.92
CA SER A 718 26.62 4.22 -9.62
C SER A 718 26.83 3.38 -10.89
N SER A 719 26.47 2.09 -10.88
CA SER A 719 26.78 1.14 -11.96
C SER A 719 25.88 1.27 -13.19
N ALA A 720 24.67 1.82 -13.03
CA ALA A 720 23.73 2.08 -14.14
C ALA A 720 24.44 2.82 -15.30
N ILE A 721 24.27 2.35 -16.54
CA ILE A 721 25.04 2.85 -17.69
C ILE A 721 24.24 3.94 -18.43
N VAL A 722 24.92 4.97 -18.94
CA VAL A 722 24.29 5.92 -19.89
C VAL A 722 24.14 5.22 -21.24
N PRO A 723 22.93 5.07 -21.79
CA PRO A 723 22.72 4.36 -23.04
C PRO A 723 23.39 5.11 -24.20
N VAL A 724 24.04 4.38 -25.11
CA VAL A 724 24.31 4.92 -26.45
C VAL A 724 23.00 4.89 -27.22
N LEU A 725 22.40 6.06 -27.36
CA LEU A 725 21.32 6.32 -28.32
C LEU A 725 22.00 6.93 -29.56
N GLU A 726 21.71 6.37 -30.74
CA GLU A 726 21.92 7.09 -32.00
C GLU A 726 20.70 8.01 -32.20
N ASP A 727 20.94 9.26 -32.62
CA ASP A 727 19.92 10.30 -32.85
C ASP A 727 19.01 10.01 -34.07
#